data_AF-A0AA48HS73-F1
#
_entry.id   AF-A0AA48HS73-F1
#
_cell.length_a   1.000
_cell.length_b   1.000
_cell.length_c   1.000
_cell.angle_alpha   90.00
_cell.angle_beta   90.00
_cell.angle_gamma   90.00
#
_symmetry.space_group_name_H-M   'P 1'
#
loop_
_entity.id
_entity.type
_entity.pdbx_description
1 polymer ?
#
loop_
_entity_poly.entity_id
_entity_poly.type
_entity_poly.pdbx_seq_one_letter_code
_entity_poly.pdbx_strand_id
1 'polypeptide(L)'
;MYLSKLYIKNFRGIQEMRLSFNRSINILIGENGSNKSAVVDAIRLLYNMGEPIRDISVGFADFHESVEHDEDGNITITRADKITIVFQFKGLSASQKGALYEYMVIDPDDEANEYAQVTLTYENKGGKYPISSYYTGNVEGQKADYNTFAIFQHYYLSGLRDSTRDLLTNRGNVLGRVIKRRVEKNETEDVIESIMRNANNELLAQAEVSETRDGVNDNLSGIYQRFRDNQIGLQIEQSKTEYIVNAIKPFLPHDRISLTGDGFSLWQNSLGQNNLIYIATVLGDIKDQIKENKVPHFALLIEEPEAHLHPQLQLSLYSFLRDSSTSKNSQLFITTHSPTLTSKVPLKNLILLDGQAFRLSKQFKDRVSEEIVEDTVKDKKLTSANFRFRRKQLERYIDVTKSQLLFAKAVLFVEGISEELLITAFAAVKKYRLEDYRIELVNVGGTSFYPFIHLFNSNQPSKSINKPVSILTDNDKFPESKKKEFSFKNLIEDNYAKLDELDASIQAADVSSRIPNIVSAINGKDTIKIFPAEKTLEYELALANIPNTREGLESNFLFKYMNKIRPEKAEAILTYVDSVIDGELSEEQQRKTAILLWKSFPSKGTFSQNFSLYLLKNLKRARKEFVIPKYIRKSLKHLKG
;
A
#
# COMPACT_ATOMS: atom_id res chain seq x y z
N MET A 1 17.42 16.25 -12.82
CA MET A 1 16.55 16.77 -11.73
C MET A 1 15.54 15.71 -11.28
N TYR A 2 15.06 15.77 -10.03
CA TYR A 2 13.89 15.03 -9.53
C TYR A 2 13.22 15.76 -8.35
N LEU A 3 11.89 15.64 -8.19
CA LEU A 3 11.21 16.11 -6.98
C LEU A 3 11.70 15.27 -5.80
N SER A 4 12.34 15.90 -4.82
CA SER A 4 13.02 15.23 -3.71
C SER A 4 12.26 15.30 -2.40
N LYS A 5 11.56 16.42 -2.17
CA LYS A 5 10.69 16.63 -1.02
C LYS A 5 9.44 17.41 -1.45
N LEU A 6 8.35 17.11 -0.77
CA LEU A 6 7.08 17.80 -0.89
C LEU A 6 6.55 18.06 0.50
N TYR A 7 6.20 19.31 0.77
CA TYR A 7 5.54 19.72 2.00
C TYR A 7 4.16 20.25 1.65
N ILE A 8 3.14 19.76 2.34
CA ILE A 8 1.75 20.15 2.14
C ILE A 8 1.22 20.62 3.48
N LYS A 9 0.60 21.80 3.51
CA LYS A 9 -0.08 22.34 4.67
C LYS A 9 -1.49 22.79 4.28
N ASN A 10 -2.47 22.39 5.10
CA ASN A 10 -3.88 22.76 5.02
C ASN A 10 -4.61 22.41 3.71
N PHE A 11 -4.20 21.36 3.00
CA PHE A 11 -4.80 20.95 1.72
C PHE A 11 -5.67 19.70 1.89
N ARG A 12 -6.99 19.85 1.69
CA ARG A 12 -8.01 18.80 1.82
C ARG A 12 -7.90 18.07 3.16
N GLY A 13 -7.77 16.75 3.18
CA GLY A 13 -7.59 15.97 4.40
C GLY A 13 -6.18 16.09 5.03
N ILE A 14 -5.28 16.93 4.51
CA ILE A 14 -3.91 17.10 5.01
C ILE A 14 -3.79 18.41 5.79
N GLN A 15 -3.67 18.31 7.11
CA GLN A 15 -3.27 19.45 7.95
C GLN A 15 -1.80 19.81 7.72
N GLU A 16 -0.90 18.84 7.88
CA GLU A 16 0.52 18.99 7.59
C GLU A 16 1.13 17.64 7.18
N MET A 17 1.87 17.58 6.08
CA MET A 17 2.55 16.37 5.63
C MET A 17 3.89 16.68 4.97
N ARG A 18 4.91 15.91 5.35
CA ARG A 18 6.27 15.98 4.79
C ARG A 18 6.58 14.68 4.06
N LEU A 19 6.74 14.74 2.75
CA LEU A 19 7.10 13.60 1.90
C LEU A 19 8.53 13.75 1.39
N SER A 20 9.18 12.60 1.19
CA SER A 20 10.49 12.53 0.54
C SER A 20 10.44 11.49 -0.55
N PHE A 21 11.05 11.78 -1.71
CA PHE A 21 10.93 11.02 -2.95
C PHE A 21 12.28 10.49 -3.44
N ASN A 22 12.24 9.35 -4.14
CA ASN A 22 13.37 8.78 -4.87
C ASN A 22 13.38 9.29 -6.30
N ARG A 23 14.56 9.29 -6.94
CA ARG A 23 14.75 9.71 -8.33
C ARG A 23 13.87 9.00 -9.35
N SER A 24 13.60 7.70 -9.17
CA SER A 24 12.87 6.89 -10.14
C SER A 24 11.42 6.63 -9.71
N ILE A 25 11.21 5.69 -8.78
CA ILE A 25 9.87 5.17 -8.46
C ILE A 25 9.46 5.52 -7.04
N ASN A 26 8.25 6.05 -6.90
CA ASN A 26 7.60 6.39 -5.64
C ASN A 26 6.20 5.79 -5.63
N ILE A 27 5.94 4.85 -4.73
CA ILE A 27 4.64 4.18 -4.63
C ILE A 27 4.01 4.55 -3.29
N LEU A 28 2.91 5.29 -3.36
CA LEU A 28 2.08 5.73 -2.25
C LEU A 28 1.07 4.61 -1.94
N ILE A 29 1.16 4.07 -0.71
CA ILE A 29 0.24 3.06 -0.19
C ILE A 29 -0.45 3.58 1.06
N GLY A 30 -1.58 2.97 1.43
CA GLY A 30 -2.33 3.31 2.62
C GLY A 30 -3.81 3.03 2.42
N GLU A 31 -4.62 3.15 3.47
CA GLU A 31 -6.06 2.92 3.42
C GLU A 31 -6.78 3.92 2.50
N ASN A 32 -8.01 3.61 2.11
CA ASN A 32 -8.86 4.59 1.43
C ASN A 32 -9.09 5.79 2.35
N GLY A 33 -9.00 7.00 1.78
CA GLY A 33 -9.02 8.24 2.56
C GLY A 33 -7.68 8.64 3.19
N SER A 34 -6.59 7.90 3.00
CA SER A 34 -5.26 8.28 3.55
C SER A 34 -4.55 9.42 2.79
N ASN A 35 -5.28 10.24 2.05
CA ASN A 35 -4.79 11.38 1.28
C ASN A 35 -3.84 11.06 0.10
N LYS A 36 -3.81 9.81 -0.40
CA LYS A 36 -3.00 9.43 -1.58
C LYS A 36 -3.27 10.34 -2.80
N SER A 37 -4.53 10.49 -3.18
CA SER A 37 -4.92 11.34 -4.32
C SER A 37 -4.68 12.82 -4.04
N ALA A 38 -4.81 13.30 -2.79
CA ALA A 38 -4.46 14.67 -2.43
C ALA A 38 -2.96 14.97 -2.62
N VAL A 39 -2.08 13.99 -2.32
CA VAL A 39 -0.64 14.11 -2.61
C VAL A 39 -0.39 14.17 -4.13
N VAL A 40 -1.07 13.32 -4.91
CA VAL A 40 -0.95 13.34 -6.38
C VAL A 40 -1.44 14.68 -6.94
N ASP A 41 -2.58 15.17 -6.48
CA ASP A 41 -3.15 16.45 -6.88
C ASP A 41 -2.26 17.65 -6.49
N ALA A 42 -1.64 17.62 -5.31
CA ALA A 42 -0.65 18.61 -4.94
C ALA A 42 0.50 18.65 -5.95
N ILE A 43 1.00 17.49 -6.41
CA ILE A 43 2.01 17.42 -7.48
C ILE A 43 1.44 17.99 -8.78
N ARG A 44 0.22 17.61 -9.18
CA ARG A 44 -0.43 18.11 -10.40
C ARG A 44 -0.57 19.63 -10.41
N LEU A 45 -0.84 20.28 -9.28
CA LEU A 45 -1.00 21.74 -9.21
C LEU A 45 0.24 22.50 -9.72
N LEU A 46 1.45 22.05 -9.36
CA LEU A 46 2.68 22.65 -9.87
C LEU A 46 2.86 22.38 -11.37
N TYR A 47 2.71 21.13 -11.78
CA TYR A 47 3.00 20.72 -13.15
C TYR A 47 1.94 21.22 -14.16
N ASN A 48 0.73 21.58 -13.71
CA ASN A 48 -0.27 22.24 -14.55
C ASN A 48 0.03 23.72 -14.80
N MET A 49 0.94 24.35 -14.05
CA MET A 49 1.34 25.73 -14.37
C MET A 49 2.11 25.80 -15.71
N GLY A 50 2.84 24.74 -16.07
CA GLY A 50 3.63 24.66 -17.29
C GLY A 50 2.82 24.36 -18.54
N GLU A 51 1.86 23.45 -18.44
CA GLU A 51 0.89 23.15 -19.50
C GLU A 51 -0.52 23.26 -18.90
N PRO A 52 -1.16 24.44 -18.95
CA PRO A 52 -2.46 24.67 -18.33
C PRO A 52 -3.56 23.85 -19.00
N ILE A 53 -3.91 22.72 -18.38
CA ILE A 53 -5.06 21.91 -18.74
C ILE A 53 -6.16 22.24 -17.72
N ARG A 54 -7.39 22.52 -18.18
CA ARG A 54 -8.55 22.79 -17.31
C ARG A 54 -9.07 21.51 -16.63
N ASP A 55 -8.20 20.82 -15.90
CA ASP A 55 -8.47 19.54 -15.26
C ASP A 55 -8.30 19.59 -13.73
N ILE A 56 -7.60 20.59 -13.20
CA ILE A 56 -7.46 20.80 -11.75
C ILE A 56 -7.43 22.29 -11.39
N SER A 57 -8.11 22.64 -10.30
CA SER A 57 -8.09 23.99 -9.70
C SER A 57 -8.38 23.89 -8.21
N VAL A 58 -7.87 24.84 -7.42
CA VAL A 58 -8.11 24.90 -5.98
C VAL A 58 -9.37 25.72 -5.70
N GLY A 59 -10.36 25.12 -5.04
CA GLY A 59 -11.56 25.78 -4.54
C GLY A 59 -11.55 25.94 -3.02
N PHE A 60 -12.58 26.58 -2.46
CA PHE A 60 -12.71 26.76 -1.01
C PHE A 60 -12.91 25.44 -0.25
N ALA A 61 -13.44 24.41 -0.91
CA ALA A 61 -13.59 23.06 -0.34
C ALA A 61 -12.27 22.30 -0.22
N ASP A 62 -11.19 22.78 -0.88
CA ASP A 62 -9.86 22.17 -0.79
C ASP A 62 -9.06 22.66 0.43
N PHE A 63 -9.58 23.61 1.21
CA PHE A 63 -8.94 24.05 2.45
C PHE A 63 -9.25 23.05 3.56
N HIS A 64 -8.23 22.67 4.32
CA HIS A 64 -8.38 21.73 5.42
C HIS A 64 -9.35 22.25 6.48
N GLU A 65 -10.16 21.34 7.00
CA GLU A 65 -11.07 21.58 8.11
C GLU A 65 -10.63 20.73 9.31
N SER A 66 -10.34 21.39 10.43
CA SER A 66 -10.12 20.72 11.70
C SER A 66 -11.45 20.57 12.43
N VAL A 67 -11.65 19.40 13.03
CA VAL A 67 -12.84 19.08 13.83
C VAL A 67 -12.38 18.96 15.27
N GLU A 68 -12.89 19.84 16.13
CA GLU A 68 -12.61 19.84 17.56
C GLU A 68 -13.88 19.45 18.31
N HIS A 69 -13.72 18.58 19.31
CA HIS A 69 -14.79 18.18 20.22
C HIS A 69 -14.52 18.85 21.57
N ASP A 70 -15.50 19.59 22.09
CA ASP A 70 -15.44 20.09 23.46
C ASP A 70 -15.72 18.97 24.48
N GLU A 71 -15.56 19.27 25.77
CA GLU A 71 -15.79 18.32 26.87
C GLU A 71 -17.24 17.81 26.94
N ASP A 72 -18.19 18.59 26.39
CA ASP A 72 -19.62 18.26 26.31
C ASP A 72 -19.99 17.50 25.02
N GLY A 73 -19.03 17.29 24.12
CA GLY A 73 -19.19 16.58 22.85
C GLY A 73 -19.72 17.42 21.68
N ASN A 74 -19.85 18.75 21.83
CA ASN A 74 -20.17 19.64 20.72
C ASN A 74 -19.01 19.70 19.73
N ILE A 75 -19.36 19.84 18.45
CA ILE A 75 -18.42 19.81 17.34
C ILE A 75 -18.20 21.24 16.83
N THR A 76 -16.95 21.69 16.86
CA THR A 76 -16.51 22.92 16.21
C THR A 76 -15.69 22.58 14.97
N ILE A 77 -16.06 23.14 13.81
CA ILE A 77 -15.35 22.95 12.54
C ILE A 77 -14.67 24.25 12.17
N THR A 78 -13.34 24.23 12.08
CA THR A 78 -12.53 25.39 11.70
C THR A 78 -11.85 25.13 10.36
N ARG A 79 -12.12 25.98 9.37
CA ARG A 79 -11.48 25.90 8.06
C ARG A 79 -10.22 26.77 8.02
N ALA A 80 -9.14 26.25 7.47
CA ALA A 80 -7.93 27.00 7.23
C ALA A 80 -8.16 28.16 6.23
N ASP A 81 -7.38 29.22 6.38
CA ASP A 81 -7.40 30.42 5.54
C ASP A 81 -6.33 30.40 4.44
N LYS A 82 -5.28 29.59 4.60
CA LYS A 82 -4.15 29.47 3.68
C LYS A 82 -3.72 28.01 3.47
N ILE A 83 -3.65 27.61 2.20
CA ILE A 83 -2.97 26.40 1.73
C ILE A 83 -1.53 26.77 1.36
N THR A 84 -0.57 25.94 1.76
CA THR A 84 0.84 26.08 1.35
C THR A 84 1.37 24.75 0.87
N ILE A 85 1.95 24.73 -0.33
CA ILE A 85 2.58 23.54 -0.91
C ILE A 85 4.00 23.89 -1.37
N VAL A 86 5.02 23.26 -0.79
CA VAL A 86 6.43 23.52 -1.09
C VAL A 86 7.04 22.31 -1.78
N PHE A 87 7.68 22.54 -2.92
CA PHE A 87 8.35 21.53 -3.72
C PHE A 87 9.85 21.78 -3.72
N GLN A 88 10.64 20.76 -3.45
CA GLN A 88 12.11 20.86 -3.51
C GLN A 88 12.69 19.82 -4.47
N PHE A 89 13.41 20.29 -5.48
CA PHE A 89 14.03 19.48 -6.52
C PHE A 89 15.54 19.38 -6.29
N LYS A 90 16.09 18.16 -6.37
CA LYS A 90 17.54 17.91 -6.26
C LYS A 90 18.10 17.23 -7.51
N GLY A 91 19.44 17.17 -7.59
CA GLY A 91 20.15 16.50 -8.68
C GLY A 91 19.90 17.16 -10.04
N LEU A 92 19.91 18.49 -10.07
CA LEU A 92 19.84 19.30 -11.29
C LEU A 92 21.16 19.20 -12.06
N SER A 93 21.10 19.10 -13.39
CA SER A 93 22.28 19.27 -14.26
C SER A 93 22.67 20.75 -14.34
N ALA A 94 23.86 21.07 -14.86
CA ALA A 94 24.29 22.46 -15.08
C ALA A 94 23.27 23.26 -15.93
N SER A 95 22.77 22.67 -17.02
CA SER A 95 21.74 23.31 -17.86
C SER A 95 20.43 23.52 -17.11
N GLN A 96 20.04 22.60 -16.23
CA GLN A 96 18.84 22.76 -15.39
C GLN A 96 19.04 23.82 -14.31
N LYS A 97 20.22 23.91 -13.69
CA LYS A 97 20.57 24.98 -12.75
C LYS A 97 20.48 26.36 -13.43
N GLY A 98 20.99 26.48 -14.66
CA GLY A 98 20.88 27.71 -15.45
C GLY A 98 19.43 28.06 -15.80
N ALA A 99 18.63 27.08 -16.22
CA ALA A 99 17.22 27.31 -16.55
C ALA A 99 16.34 27.62 -15.33
N LEU A 100 16.73 27.17 -14.13
CA LEU A 100 15.99 27.34 -12.88
C LEU A 100 16.76 28.22 -11.87
N TYR A 101 17.60 29.14 -12.33
CA TYR A 101 18.46 29.93 -11.44
C TYR A 101 17.63 30.72 -10.40
N GLU A 102 16.46 31.23 -10.78
CA GLU A 102 15.51 31.93 -9.91
C GLU A 102 14.80 31.02 -8.89
N TYR A 103 14.99 29.71 -8.98
CA TYR A 103 14.47 28.72 -8.04
C TYR A 103 15.55 28.21 -7.08
N MET A 104 16.82 28.44 -7.41
CA MET A 104 17.94 27.85 -6.68
C MET A 104 18.02 28.40 -5.27
N VAL A 105 18.10 27.49 -4.31
CA VAL A 105 18.55 27.74 -2.94
C VAL A 105 19.94 27.15 -2.83
N ILE A 106 20.92 28.04 -2.70
CA ILE A 106 22.34 27.69 -2.66
C ILE A 106 22.77 27.68 -1.20
N ASP A 107 23.47 26.62 -0.82
CA ASP A 107 24.17 26.52 0.45
C ASP A 107 25.65 26.83 0.19
N PRO A 108 26.20 27.96 0.68
CA PRO A 108 27.58 28.35 0.41
C PRO A 108 28.62 27.35 0.93
N ASP A 109 28.26 26.56 1.94
CA ASP A 109 29.16 25.67 2.66
C ASP A 109 29.06 24.21 2.18
N ASP A 110 28.00 23.85 1.45
CA ASP A 110 27.77 22.47 0.97
C ASP A 110 26.96 22.41 -0.33
N GLU A 111 27.64 22.23 -1.47
CA GLU A 111 27.01 22.01 -2.79
C GLU A 111 26.00 20.82 -2.79
N ALA A 112 26.15 19.83 -1.91
CA ALA A 112 25.20 18.70 -1.82
C ALA A 112 23.83 19.12 -1.25
N ASN A 113 23.78 20.28 -0.59
CA ASN A 113 22.57 20.88 -0.05
C ASN A 113 21.88 21.84 -1.00
N GLU A 114 22.39 22.06 -2.20
CA GLU A 114 21.67 22.83 -3.21
C GLU A 114 20.37 22.13 -3.67
N TYR A 115 19.32 22.92 -3.84
CA TYR A 115 18.06 22.47 -4.43
C TYR A 115 17.35 23.63 -5.12
N ALA A 116 16.49 23.32 -6.09
CA ALA A 116 15.52 24.28 -6.60
C ALA A 116 14.24 24.17 -5.75
N GLN A 117 13.65 25.30 -5.37
CA GLN A 117 12.42 25.37 -4.60
C GLN A 117 11.36 26.21 -5.30
N VAL A 118 10.13 25.74 -5.23
CA VAL A 118 8.94 26.51 -5.57
C VAL A 118 7.87 26.29 -4.52
N THR A 119 7.16 27.35 -4.16
CA THR A 119 6.06 27.31 -3.21
C THR A 119 4.81 27.85 -3.86
N LEU A 120 3.72 27.09 -3.75
CA LEU A 120 2.38 27.52 -4.14
C LEU A 120 1.58 27.85 -2.89
N THR A 121 0.82 28.93 -2.96
CA THR A 121 -0.05 29.40 -1.88
C THR A 121 -1.43 29.73 -2.42
N TYR A 122 -2.45 29.41 -1.63
CA TYR A 122 -3.84 29.77 -1.93
C TYR A 122 -4.45 30.37 -0.67
N GLU A 123 -5.00 31.58 -0.78
CA GLU A 123 -5.54 32.34 0.34
C GLU A 123 -7.03 32.60 0.17
N ASN A 124 -7.81 32.36 1.23
CA ASN A 124 -9.21 32.72 1.29
C ASN A 124 -9.37 34.18 1.78
N LYS A 125 -9.66 35.09 0.85
CA LYS A 125 -9.95 36.51 1.16
C LYS A 125 -11.42 36.91 0.92
N GLY A 126 -12.35 35.94 0.95
CA GLY A 126 -13.79 36.21 0.81
C GLY A 126 -14.28 36.49 -0.62
N GLY A 127 -13.48 36.21 -1.65
CA GLY A 127 -13.85 36.35 -3.07
C GLY A 127 -14.60 35.13 -3.64
N LYS A 128 -14.85 35.13 -4.96
CA LYS A 128 -15.48 33.98 -5.67
C LYS A 128 -14.56 32.76 -5.78
N TYR A 129 -13.25 32.98 -5.81
CA TYR A 129 -12.22 31.94 -5.87
C TYR A 129 -11.09 32.28 -4.90
N PRO A 130 -10.35 31.27 -4.38
CA PRO A 130 -9.13 31.51 -3.63
C PRO A 130 -8.10 32.28 -4.46
N ILE A 131 -7.35 33.18 -3.82
CA ILE A 131 -6.26 33.91 -4.48
C ILE A 131 -5.05 32.99 -4.54
N SER A 132 -4.64 32.61 -5.75
CA SER A 132 -3.41 31.85 -5.98
C SER A 132 -2.20 32.76 -6.08
N SER A 133 -1.10 32.36 -5.47
CA SER A 133 0.20 33.01 -5.59
C SER A 133 1.32 31.97 -5.51
N TYR A 134 2.50 32.31 -6.03
CA TYR A 134 3.69 31.49 -5.95
C TYR A 134 4.92 32.34 -5.67
N TYR A 135 5.95 31.68 -5.15
CA TYR A 135 7.31 32.23 -5.08
C TYR A 135 8.34 31.12 -5.27
N THR A 136 9.53 31.49 -5.72
CA THR A 136 10.63 30.58 -6.06
C THR A 136 11.85 30.88 -5.18
N GLY A 137 12.66 29.85 -4.91
CA GLY A 137 13.76 29.95 -3.94
C GLY A 137 13.27 29.88 -2.48
N ASN A 138 14.08 30.39 -1.55
CA ASN A 138 13.82 30.36 -0.11
C ASN A 138 13.23 31.66 0.45
N VAL A 139 13.15 32.72 -0.36
CA VAL A 139 12.63 34.04 0.05
C VAL A 139 11.20 34.22 -0.46
N GLU A 140 10.29 34.60 0.44
CA GLU A 140 8.91 34.93 0.06
C GLU A 140 8.90 36.21 -0.81
N GLY A 141 8.22 36.16 -1.95
CA GLY A 141 8.09 37.28 -2.89
C GLY A 141 9.01 37.21 -4.12
N GLN A 142 10.08 36.41 -4.10
CA GLN A 142 10.87 36.12 -5.30
C GLN A 142 10.02 35.35 -6.32
N LYS A 143 9.92 35.85 -7.55
CA LYS A 143 9.13 35.23 -8.61
C LYS A 143 9.97 35.03 -9.85
N ALA A 144 10.09 33.77 -10.27
CA ALA A 144 10.63 33.43 -11.57
C ALA A 144 9.66 33.80 -12.71
N ASP A 145 10.22 33.93 -13.92
CA ASP A 145 9.41 34.06 -15.14
C ASP A 145 8.44 32.88 -15.27
N TYR A 146 7.18 33.17 -15.59
CA TYR A 146 6.12 32.16 -15.67
C TYR A 146 6.42 31.09 -16.72
N ASN A 147 7.13 31.43 -17.81
CA ASN A 147 7.47 30.46 -18.85
C ASN A 147 8.39 29.34 -18.36
N THR A 148 9.12 29.55 -17.26
CA THR A 148 9.98 28.52 -16.67
C THR A 148 9.17 27.33 -16.13
N PHE A 149 7.87 27.50 -15.85
CA PHE A 149 7.00 26.38 -15.45
C PHE A 149 6.86 25.31 -16.53
N ALA A 150 7.07 25.64 -17.82
CA ALA A 150 7.05 24.68 -18.93
C ALA A 150 8.13 23.57 -18.81
N ILE A 151 9.12 23.75 -17.92
CA ILE A 151 10.11 22.74 -17.55
C ILE A 151 9.44 21.58 -16.79
N PHE A 152 8.37 21.82 -16.05
CA PHE A 152 7.65 20.80 -15.28
C PHE A 152 6.51 20.23 -16.13
N GLN A 153 6.66 18.99 -16.61
CA GLN A 153 5.68 18.32 -17.46
C GLN A 153 5.16 17.05 -16.80
N HIS A 154 3.87 16.78 -16.92
CA HIS A 154 3.27 15.61 -16.27
C HIS A 154 2.29 14.86 -17.18
N TYR A 155 2.15 13.58 -16.89
CA TYR A 155 1.09 12.73 -17.41
C TYR A 155 0.34 12.17 -16.22
N TYR A 156 -0.97 12.40 -16.18
CA TYR A 156 -1.84 11.93 -15.11
C TYR A 156 -2.81 10.87 -15.62
N LEU A 157 -2.83 9.73 -14.93
CA LEU A 157 -3.77 8.63 -15.17
C LEU A 157 -4.60 8.46 -13.89
N SER A 158 -5.89 8.77 -13.96
CA SER A 158 -6.81 8.63 -12.83
C SER A 158 -7.17 7.15 -12.54
N GLY A 159 -7.70 6.89 -11.34
CA GLY A 159 -8.11 5.53 -10.91
C GLY A 159 -9.44 5.06 -11.49
N LEU A 160 -10.44 5.95 -11.57
CA LEU A 160 -11.73 5.71 -12.22
C LEU A 160 -11.60 6.05 -13.70
N ARG A 161 -11.17 5.05 -14.47
CA ARG A 161 -10.71 5.20 -15.84
C ARG A 161 -11.85 5.22 -16.84
N ASP A 162 -11.65 6.01 -17.89
CA ASP A 162 -12.04 5.61 -19.23
C ASP A 162 -10.83 5.82 -20.17
N SER A 163 -9.86 4.90 -20.12
CA SER A 163 -8.71 4.92 -21.04
C SER A 163 -9.13 4.80 -22.51
N THR A 164 -10.33 4.25 -22.74
CA THR A 164 -10.96 4.26 -24.05
C THR A 164 -11.27 5.70 -24.45
N ARG A 165 -11.92 6.50 -23.59
CA ARG A 165 -12.12 7.93 -23.83
C ARG A 165 -10.80 8.66 -24.04
N ASP A 166 -9.80 8.47 -23.20
CA ASP A 166 -8.54 9.22 -23.29
C ASP A 166 -7.71 8.86 -24.55
N LEU A 167 -7.85 7.64 -25.08
CA LEU A 167 -7.28 7.23 -26.37
C LEU A 167 -8.17 7.62 -27.57
N LEU A 168 -9.49 7.73 -27.39
CA LEU A 168 -10.45 7.96 -28.47
C LEU A 168 -10.86 9.43 -28.65
N THR A 169 -10.68 10.32 -27.68
CA THR A 169 -11.05 11.73 -27.88
C THR A 169 -10.14 12.40 -28.89
N ASN A 170 -10.71 13.26 -29.75
CA ASN A 170 -9.92 14.00 -30.74
C ASN A 170 -9.13 15.15 -30.10
N ARG A 171 -9.59 15.67 -28.94
CA ARG A 171 -8.82 16.58 -28.10
C ARG A 171 -8.11 15.78 -27.01
N GLY A 172 -6.80 15.95 -26.90
CA GLY A 172 -5.99 15.28 -25.88
C GLY A 172 -5.53 13.86 -26.22
N ASN A 173 -5.71 13.38 -27.46
CA ASN A 173 -5.18 12.10 -27.92
C ASN A 173 -3.65 12.06 -27.72
N VAL A 174 -3.16 11.25 -26.79
CA VAL A 174 -1.72 11.11 -26.53
C VAL A 174 -1.00 10.59 -27.78
N LEU A 175 -1.59 9.63 -28.50
CA LEU A 175 -0.99 9.11 -29.73
C LEU A 175 -0.94 10.19 -30.82
N GLY A 176 -2.03 10.94 -30.99
CA GLY A 176 -2.09 12.07 -31.91
C GLY A 176 -1.03 13.13 -31.60
N ARG A 177 -0.84 13.47 -30.31
CA ARG A 177 0.23 14.37 -29.83
C ARG A 177 1.63 13.84 -30.16
N VAL A 178 1.87 12.55 -29.95
CA VAL A 178 3.15 11.90 -30.28
C VAL A 178 3.43 11.96 -31.78
N ILE A 179 2.43 11.65 -32.60
CA ILE A 179 2.55 11.72 -34.07
C ILE A 179 2.78 13.17 -34.50
N LYS A 180 1.98 14.12 -34.02
CA LYS A 180 2.10 15.56 -34.32
C LYS A 180 3.53 16.06 -34.10
N ARG A 181 4.12 15.80 -32.94
CA ARG A 181 5.50 16.24 -32.67
C ARG A 181 6.53 15.60 -33.60
N ARG A 182 6.31 14.34 -34.02
CA ARG A 182 7.20 13.70 -35.00
C ARG A 182 7.05 14.32 -36.38
N VAL A 183 5.86 14.78 -36.73
CA VAL A 183 5.59 15.51 -37.97
C VAL A 183 6.32 16.85 -37.94
N GLU A 184 6.11 17.64 -36.87
CA GLU A 184 6.79 18.94 -36.62
C GLU A 184 8.30 18.81 -36.63
N LYS A 185 8.83 17.78 -35.97
CA LYS A 185 10.26 17.52 -35.94
C LYS A 185 10.84 17.21 -37.31
N ASN A 186 10.12 16.46 -38.12
CA ASN A 186 10.58 16.03 -39.43
C ASN A 186 10.22 17.06 -40.52
N GLU A 187 9.54 18.16 -40.16
CA GLU A 187 9.05 19.19 -41.08
C GLU A 187 8.21 18.56 -42.21
N THR A 188 7.27 17.69 -41.83
CA THR A 188 6.46 16.86 -42.77
C THR A 188 4.99 17.23 -42.80
N GLU A 189 4.61 18.38 -42.26
CA GLU A 189 3.25 18.91 -42.24
C GLU A 189 2.65 18.95 -43.64
N ASP A 190 3.36 19.59 -44.57
CA ASP A 190 2.89 19.79 -45.94
C ASP A 190 2.64 18.45 -46.66
N VAL A 191 3.44 17.42 -46.35
CA VAL A 191 3.24 16.07 -46.89
C VAL A 191 1.90 15.52 -46.41
N ILE A 192 1.63 15.59 -45.11
CA ILE A 192 0.38 15.08 -44.53
C ILE A 192 -0.82 15.89 -45.01
N GLU A 193 -0.70 17.22 -45.07
CA GLU A 193 -1.76 18.08 -45.58
C GLU A 193 -2.05 17.80 -47.06
N SER A 194 -1.02 17.56 -47.88
CA SER A 194 -1.19 17.25 -49.31
C SER A 194 -1.93 15.93 -49.54
N ILE A 195 -1.61 14.89 -48.75
CA ILE A 195 -2.29 13.59 -48.83
C ILE A 195 -3.79 13.74 -48.56
N MET A 196 -4.14 14.52 -47.53
CA MET A 196 -5.54 14.75 -47.19
C MET A 196 -6.26 15.68 -48.17
N ARG A 197 -5.59 16.68 -48.73
CA ARG A 197 -6.17 17.51 -49.80
C ARG A 197 -6.52 16.66 -51.02
N ASN A 198 -5.66 15.73 -51.41
CA ASN A 198 -5.93 14.83 -52.54
C ASN A 198 -7.12 13.91 -52.24
N ALA A 199 -7.15 13.26 -51.06
CA ALA A 199 -8.27 12.42 -50.66
C ALA A 199 -9.60 13.21 -50.57
N ASN A 200 -9.57 14.44 -50.07
CA ASN A 200 -10.76 15.31 -50.00
C ASN A 200 -11.28 15.66 -51.40
N ASN A 201 -10.38 15.96 -52.35
CA ASN A 201 -10.77 16.25 -53.73
C ASN A 201 -11.42 15.03 -54.40
N GLU A 202 -10.87 13.83 -54.18
CA GLU A 202 -11.44 12.58 -54.68
C GLU A 202 -12.83 12.28 -54.09
N LEU A 203 -13.05 12.61 -52.81
CA LEU A 203 -14.33 12.43 -52.14
C LEU A 203 -15.39 13.46 -52.59
N LEU A 204 -15.01 14.73 -52.75
CA LEU A 204 -15.90 15.79 -53.24
C LEU A 204 -16.34 15.57 -54.70
N ALA A 205 -15.55 14.81 -55.47
CA ALA A 205 -15.88 14.43 -56.84
C ALA A 205 -16.86 13.26 -56.96
N GLN A 206 -17.19 12.57 -55.86
CA GLN A 206 -18.18 11.49 -55.88
C GLN A 206 -19.56 12.03 -56.24
N ALA A 207 -20.31 11.27 -57.03
CA ALA A 207 -21.60 11.68 -57.58
C ALA A 207 -22.57 12.08 -56.45
N GLU A 208 -22.63 11.31 -55.37
CA GLU A 208 -23.49 11.55 -54.23
C GLU A 208 -23.23 12.92 -53.58
N VAL A 209 -21.98 13.38 -53.56
CA VAL A 209 -21.59 14.65 -52.94
C VAL A 209 -21.83 15.82 -53.90
N SER A 210 -21.43 15.68 -55.17
CA SER A 210 -21.64 16.73 -56.18
C SER A 210 -23.12 16.93 -56.48
N GLU A 211 -23.90 15.86 -56.63
CA GLU A 211 -25.33 15.95 -56.88
C GLU A 211 -26.07 16.55 -55.68
N THR A 212 -25.65 16.26 -54.45
CA THR A 212 -26.21 16.91 -53.24
C THR A 212 -25.90 18.42 -53.24
N ARG A 213 -24.66 18.82 -53.55
CA ARG A 213 -24.30 20.25 -53.71
C ARG A 213 -25.20 20.91 -54.75
N ASP A 214 -25.35 20.27 -55.90
CA ASP A 214 -26.08 20.83 -57.04
C ASP A 214 -27.57 20.95 -56.70
N GLY A 215 -28.17 19.93 -56.07
CA GLY A 215 -29.55 20.00 -55.58
C GLY A 215 -29.78 21.08 -54.51
N VAL A 216 -28.83 21.32 -53.61
CA VAL A 216 -28.92 22.45 -52.65
C VAL A 216 -28.84 23.78 -53.39
N ASN A 217 -27.92 23.91 -54.35
CA ASN A 217 -27.77 25.13 -55.15
C ASN A 217 -28.97 25.39 -56.07
N ASP A 218 -29.66 24.36 -56.56
CA ASP A 218 -30.89 24.48 -57.32
C ASP A 218 -32.02 25.05 -56.45
N ASN A 219 -32.17 24.54 -55.22
CA ASN A 219 -33.12 25.07 -54.26
C ASN A 219 -32.79 26.53 -53.87
N LEU A 220 -31.52 26.84 -53.61
CA LEU A 220 -31.06 28.20 -53.32
C LEU A 220 -31.31 29.13 -54.51
N SER A 221 -31.12 28.65 -55.74
CA SER A 221 -31.43 29.40 -56.97
C SER A 221 -32.93 29.66 -57.10
N GLY A 222 -33.79 28.72 -56.66
CA GLY A 222 -35.23 28.96 -56.56
C GLY A 222 -35.60 30.06 -55.55
N ILE A 223 -34.90 30.14 -54.42
CA ILE A 223 -35.13 31.14 -53.35
C ILE A 223 -34.60 32.52 -53.75
N TYR A 224 -33.35 32.60 -54.21
CA TYR A 224 -32.67 33.87 -54.50
C TYR A 224 -32.84 34.36 -55.94
N GLN A 225 -33.40 33.53 -56.84
CA GLN A 225 -33.77 33.79 -58.24
C GLN A 225 -32.68 34.43 -59.11
N ARG A 226 -32.47 35.75 -58.97
CA ARG A 226 -31.57 36.55 -59.80
C ARG A 226 -30.18 36.74 -59.19
N PHE A 227 -29.99 36.41 -57.92
CA PHE A 227 -28.72 36.60 -57.21
C PHE A 227 -28.00 35.26 -57.04
N ARG A 228 -26.76 35.14 -57.54
CA ARG A 228 -25.92 33.92 -57.42
C ARG A 228 -24.96 33.96 -56.23
N ASP A 229 -24.97 35.07 -55.51
CA ASP A 229 -24.01 35.41 -54.45
C ASP A 229 -24.11 34.46 -53.24
N ASN A 230 -25.19 33.68 -53.16
CA ASN A 230 -25.50 32.72 -52.10
C ASN A 230 -25.36 31.25 -52.53
N GLN A 231 -24.77 30.97 -53.70
CA GLN A 231 -24.42 29.60 -54.07
C GLN A 231 -23.35 29.07 -53.12
N ILE A 232 -23.51 27.82 -52.70
CA ILE A 232 -22.60 27.18 -51.76
C ILE A 232 -21.67 26.19 -52.47
N GLY A 233 -20.42 26.16 -52.02
CA GLY A 233 -19.52 25.02 -52.24
C GLY A 233 -19.63 24.04 -51.08
N LEU A 234 -19.16 22.82 -51.30
CA LEU A 234 -18.89 21.88 -50.22
C LEU A 234 -17.38 21.78 -50.02
N GLN A 235 -16.95 21.82 -48.77
CA GLN A 235 -15.55 21.63 -48.39
C GLN A 235 -15.47 20.79 -47.12
N ILE A 236 -14.40 20.02 -46.98
CA ILE A 236 -14.08 19.32 -45.74
C ILE A 236 -13.16 20.25 -44.95
N GLU A 237 -13.69 20.85 -43.88
CA GLU A 237 -13.07 21.95 -43.12
C GLU A 237 -11.72 21.59 -42.44
N GLN A 238 -11.35 20.31 -42.39
CA GLN A 238 -10.22 19.79 -41.61
C GLN A 238 -9.00 19.41 -42.47
N SER A 239 -8.22 20.40 -42.93
CA SER A 239 -6.94 20.13 -43.62
C SER A 239 -5.70 20.27 -42.73
N LYS A 240 -5.85 20.71 -41.48
CA LYS A 240 -4.68 20.89 -40.59
C LYS A 240 -4.18 19.55 -40.08
N THR A 241 -2.86 19.38 -40.06
CA THR A 241 -2.14 18.19 -39.54
C THR A 241 -2.70 17.71 -38.20
N GLU A 242 -3.04 18.62 -37.30
CA GLU A 242 -3.56 18.29 -35.96
C GLU A 242 -4.86 17.48 -35.99
N TYR A 243 -5.81 17.81 -36.86
CA TYR A 243 -7.06 17.05 -36.96
C TYR A 243 -6.82 15.65 -37.55
N ILE A 244 -5.91 15.57 -38.51
CA ILE A 244 -5.54 14.35 -39.23
C ILE A 244 -4.89 13.34 -38.27
N VAL A 245 -3.87 13.77 -37.53
CA VAL A 245 -3.16 12.89 -36.59
C VAL A 245 -4.02 12.51 -35.40
N ASN A 246 -4.94 13.38 -34.97
CA ASN A 246 -5.86 13.08 -33.87
C ASN A 246 -6.94 12.06 -34.25
N ALA A 247 -7.23 11.89 -35.54
CA ALA A 247 -8.13 10.86 -36.07
C ALA A 247 -7.51 9.45 -36.00
N ILE A 248 -6.19 9.33 -35.96
CA ILE A 248 -5.49 8.04 -35.86
C ILE A 248 -5.73 7.44 -34.46
N LYS A 249 -6.34 6.25 -34.42
CA LYS A 249 -6.63 5.50 -33.19
C LYS A 249 -5.88 4.17 -33.17
N PRO A 250 -5.36 3.73 -32.01
CA PRO A 250 -4.83 2.38 -31.89
C PRO A 250 -5.96 1.35 -31.96
N PHE A 251 -5.68 0.18 -32.53
CA PHE A 251 -6.58 -0.98 -32.59
C PHE A 251 -5.76 -2.26 -32.39
N LEU A 252 -6.42 -3.39 -32.08
CA LEU A 252 -5.76 -4.69 -31.99
C LEU A 252 -5.99 -5.50 -33.26
N PRO A 253 -5.00 -5.60 -34.17
CA PRO A 253 -5.14 -6.36 -35.41
C PRO A 253 -5.30 -7.85 -35.13
N HIS A 254 -6.05 -8.56 -36.00
CA HIS A 254 -6.13 -10.01 -35.97
C HIS A 254 -4.78 -10.66 -36.33
N ASP A 255 -4.09 -10.09 -37.32
CA ASP A 255 -2.72 -10.47 -37.65
C ASP A 255 -1.72 -9.79 -36.71
N ARG A 256 -1.10 -10.61 -35.84
CA ARG A 256 -0.11 -10.15 -34.86
C ARG A 256 1.29 -9.96 -35.44
N ILE A 257 1.50 -10.28 -36.71
CA ILE A 257 2.79 -10.20 -37.39
C ILE A 257 2.86 -8.93 -38.23
N SER A 258 1.95 -8.76 -39.20
CA SER A 258 1.93 -7.57 -40.06
C SER A 258 1.41 -6.32 -39.34
N LEU A 259 0.57 -6.51 -38.32
CA LEU A 259 -0.15 -5.46 -37.60
C LEU A 259 -1.07 -4.61 -38.49
N THR A 260 -1.48 -5.12 -39.64
CA THR A 260 -2.37 -4.45 -40.60
C THR A 260 -3.70 -5.18 -40.76
N GLY A 261 -4.63 -4.58 -41.52
CA GLY A 261 -5.95 -5.13 -41.78
C GLY A 261 -6.93 -4.90 -40.65
N ASP A 262 -7.97 -5.75 -40.58
CA ASP A 262 -9.03 -5.64 -39.58
C ASP A 262 -8.58 -6.09 -38.19
N GLY A 263 -9.29 -5.58 -37.19
CA GLY A 263 -9.03 -5.94 -35.81
C GLY A 263 -10.07 -5.39 -34.85
N PHE A 264 -9.81 -5.62 -33.57
CA PHE A 264 -10.67 -5.13 -32.50
C PHE A 264 -10.39 -3.66 -32.21
N SER A 265 -11.47 -2.88 -32.18
CA SER A 265 -11.43 -1.50 -31.74
C SER A 265 -11.27 -1.40 -30.22
N LEU A 266 -10.84 -0.24 -29.70
CA LEU A 266 -10.56 -0.08 -28.27
C LEU A 266 -11.76 -0.36 -27.37
N TRP A 267 -12.98 0.00 -27.77
CA TRP A 267 -14.19 -0.28 -26.98
C TRP A 267 -14.55 -1.77 -26.92
N GLN A 268 -14.00 -2.59 -27.82
CA GLN A 268 -14.16 -4.05 -27.81
C GLN A 268 -13.12 -4.73 -26.92
N ASN A 269 -12.10 -4.01 -26.45
CA ASN A 269 -11.04 -4.55 -25.62
C ASN A 269 -11.39 -4.47 -24.13
N SER A 270 -10.69 -5.27 -23.34
CA SER A 270 -10.72 -5.11 -21.88
C SER A 270 -10.12 -3.77 -21.47
N LEU A 271 -10.74 -3.11 -20.48
CA LEU A 271 -10.23 -1.86 -19.89
C LEU A 271 -8.76 -1.99 -19.46
N GLY A 272 -8.38 -3.14 -18.90
CA GLY A 272 -7.00 -3.44 -18.53
C GLY A 272 -6.00 -3.34 -19.69
N GLN A 273 -6.35 -3.89 -20.86
CA GLN A 273 -5.49 -3.79 -22.05
C GLN A 273 -5.38 -2.36 -22.58
N ASN A 274 -6.48 -1.62 -22.63
CA ASN A 274 -6.46 -0.20 -23.03
C ASN A 274 -5.57 0.64 -22.10
N ASN A 275 -5.57 0.33 -20.79
CA ASN A 275 -4.68 0.97 -19.83
C ASN A 275 -3.20 0.70 -20.14
N LEU A 276 -2.86 -0.54 -20.49
CA LEU A 276 -1.48 -0.89 -20.86
C LEU A 276 -1.04 -0.19 -22.14
N ILE A 277 -1.92 -0.10 -23.14
CA ILE A 277 -1.65 0.63 -24.39
C ILE A 277 -1.38 2.10 -24.07
N TYR A 278 -2.25 2.75 -23.30
CA TYR A 278 -2.09 4.14 -22.92
C TYR A 278 -0.77 4.39 -22.18
N ILE A 279 -0.46 3.59 -21.15
CA ILE A 279 0.79 3.70 -20.39
C ILE A 279 2.01 3.51 -21.30
N ALA A 280 1.95 2.55 -22.23
CA ALA A 280 3.03 2.31 -23.19
C ALA A 280 3.23 3.49 -24.14
N THR A 281 2.16 4.10 -24.65
CA THR A 281 2.22 5.29 -25.51
C THR A 281 2.82 6.47 -24.76
N VAL A 282 2.37 6.76 -23.53
CA VAL A 282 2.91 7.84 -22.69
C VAL A 282 4.39 7.63 -22.36
N LEU A 283 4.80 6.40 -22.04
CA LEU A 283 6.21 6.12 -21.77
C LEU A 283 7.08 6.25 -23.03
N GLY A 284 6.57 5.85 -24.19
CA GLY A 284 7.22 6.07 -25.47
C GLY A 284 7.43 7.56 -25.73
N ASP A 285 6.39 8.36 -25.50
CA ASP A 285 6.42 9.82 -25.58
C ASP A 285 7.53 10.42 -24.68
N ILE A 286 7.47 10.18 -23.38
CA ILE A 286 8.43 10.71 -22.40
C ILE A 286 9.87 10.35 -22.80
N LYS A 287 10.08 9.12 -23.27
CA LYS A 287 11.41 8.65 -23.68
C LYS A 287 11.96 9.42 -24.88
N ASP A 288 11.12 9.76 -25.85
CA ASP A 288 11.52 10.52 -27.02
C ASP A 288 11.80 11.99 -26.64
N GLN A 289 10.94 12.60 -25.84
CA GLN A 289 11.15 13.98 -25.38
C GLN A 289 12.43 14.17 -24.55
N ILE A 290 12.74 13.24 -23.64
CA ILE A 290 13.97 13.28 -22.83
C ILE A 290 15.23 13.18 -23.68
N LYS A 291 15.18 12.46 -24.82
CA LYS A 291 16.32 12.38 -25.74
C LYS A 291 16.55 13.71 -26.44
N GLU A 292 15.48 14.42 -26.77
CA GLU A 292 15.50 15.68 -27.50
C GLU A 292 15.90 16.85 -26.61
N ASN A 293 15.24 17.01 -25.47
CA ASN A 293 15.52 18.06 -24.51
C ASN A 293 15.73 17.49 -23.11
N LYS A 294 16.94 17.70 -22.57
CA LYS A 294 17.34 17.20 -21.24
C LYS A 294 17.00 18.17 -20.11
N VAL A 295 16.42 19.34 -20.40
CA VAL A 295 16.05 20.33 -19.39
C VAL A 295 14.74 19.96 -18.69
N PRO A 296 13.63 19.66 -19.41
CA PRO A 296 12.35 19.33 -18.78
C PRO A 296 12.43 18.14 -17.82
N HIS A 297 11.55 18.17 -16.83
CA HIS A 297 11.35 17.11 -15.87
C HIS A 297 9.94 16.56 -15.98
N PHE A 298 9.85 15.25 -16.16
CA PHE A 298 8.61 14.52 -16.40
C PHE A 298 8.14 13.81 -15.14
N ALA A 299 6.90 14.04 -14.72
CA ALA A 299 6.22 13.27 -13.69
C ALA A 299 5.13 12.39 -14.31
N LEU A 300 5.27 11.07 -14.20
CA LEU A 300 4.22 10.12 -14.55
C LEU A 300 3.45 9.77 -13.27
N LEU A 301 2.20 10.21 -13.20
CA LEU A 301 1.32 10.05 -12.05
C LEU A 301 0.25 9.01 -12.42
N ILE A 302 0.28 7.84 -11.78
CA ILE A 302 -0.65 6.75 -12.06
C ILE A 302 -1.41 6.40 -10.79
N GLU A 303 -2.72 6.63 -10.79
CA GLU A 303 -3.58 6.15 -9.73
C GLU A 303 -4.11 4.75 -10.04
N GLU A 304 -4.03 3.88 -9.03
CA GLU A 304 -4.55 2.52 -9.01
C GLU A 304 -4.25 1.73 -10.32
N PRO A 305 -2.97 1.53 -10.68
CA PRO A 305 -2.59 0.76 -11.86
C PRO A 305 -3.22 -0.64 -11.92
N GLU A 306 -3.50 -1.23 -10.76
CA GLU A 306 -4.14 -2.52 -10.58
C GLU A 306 -5.60 -2.58 -11.05
N ALA A 307 -6.29 -1.45 -11.19
CA ALA A 307 -7.71 -1.43 -11.54
C ALA A 307 -7.95 -2.14 -12.89
N HIS A 308 -8.87 -3.11 -12.89
CA HIS A 308 -9.21 -3.95 -14.04
C HIS A 308 -8.07 -4.82 -14.61
N LEU A 309 -6.98 -5.04 -13.85
CA LEU A 309 -5.88 -5.93 -14.24
C LEU A 309 -5.83 -7.20 -13.39
N HIS A 310 -5.68 -8.34 -14.07
CA HIS A 310 -5.37 -9.62 -13.43
C HIS A 310 -4.05 -9.52 -12.61
N PRO A 311 -3.93 -10.15 -11.42
CA PRO A 311 -2.76 -10.04 -10.55
C PRO A 311 -1.40 -10.24 -11.23
N GLN A 312 -1.29 -11.21 -12.15
CA GLN A 312 -0.05 -11.43 -12.90
C GLN A 312 0.31 -10.25 -13.82
N LEU A 313 -0.67 -9.60 -14.43
CA LEU A 313 -0.46 -8.41 -15.26
C LEU A 313 -0.05 -7.20 -14.42
N GLN A 314 -0.50 -7.09 -13.17
CA GLN A 314 -0.04 -6.04 -12.24
C GLN A 314 1.48 -6.14 -12.01
N LEU A 315 1.99 -7.37 -11.85
CA LEU A 315 3.43 -7.62 -11.67
C LEU A 315 4.23 -7.34 -12.96
N SER A 316 3.69 -7.71 -14.11
CA SER A 316 4.30 -7.40 -15.42
C SER A 316 4.33 -5.89 -15.66
N LEU A 317 3.24 -5.18 -15.36
CA LEU A 317 3.15 -3.73 -15.46
C LEU A 317 4.18 -3.06 -14.54
N TYR A 318 4.30 -3.49 -13.28
CA TYR A 318 5.32 -2.98 -12.38
C TYR A 318 6.74 -3.19 -12.92
N SER A 319 7.03 -4.37 -13.46
CA SER A 319 8.34 -4.69 -14.03
C SER A 319 8.65 -3.77 -15.22
N PHE A 320 7.68 -3.59 -16.12
CA PHE A 320 7.76 -2.68 -17.25
C PHE A 320 7.98 -1.23 -16.82
N LEU A 321 7.20 -0.74 -15.86
CA LEU A 321 7.32 0.61 -15.30
C LEU A 321 8.70 0.81 -14.63
N ARG A 322 9.17 -0.19 -13.88
CA ARG A 322 10.48 -0.15 -13.22
C ARG A 322 11.60 -0.01 -14.23
N ASP A 323 11.59 -0.82 -15.27
CA ASP A 323 12.65 -0.86 -16.27
C ASP A 323 12.61 0.42 -17.14
N SER A 324 11.41 0.95 -17.40
CA SER A 324 11.20 2.21 -18.13
C SER A 324 11.55 3.47 -17.32
N SER A 325 11.42 3.43 -15.99
CA SER A 325 11.71 4.56 -15.08
C SER A 325 13.21 4.86 -14.88
N THR A 326 14.08 4.25 -15.69
CA THR A 326 15.53 4.43 -15.64
C THR A 326 16.02 5.70 -16.35
N SER A 327 15.15 6.39 -17.10
CA SER A 327 15.49 7.62 -17.80
C SER A 327 15.82 8.77 -16.83
N LYS A 328 16.97 9.42 -17.04
CA LYS A 328 17.35 10.64 -16.30
C LYS A 328 16.32 11.72 -16.64
N ASN A 329 15.69 12.32 -15.62
CA ASN A 329 14.64 13.34 -15.68
C ASN A 329 13.17 12.87 -15.78
N SER A 330 12.88 11.57 -15.68
CA SER A 330 11.51 11.08 -15.44
C SER A 330 11.36 10.55 -14.02
N GLN A 331 10.21 10.79 -13.40
CA GLN A 331 9.87 10.29 -12.07
C GLN A 331 8.46 9.71 -12.08
N LEU A 332 8.33 8.51 -11.53
CA LEU A 332 7.10 7.74 -11.48
C LEU A 332 6.49 7.82 -10.08
N PHE A 333 5.22 8.19 -10.02
CA PHE A 333 4.40 8.18 -8.83
C PHE A 333 3.20 7.26 -9.05
N ILE A 334 3.05 6.27 -8.18
CA ILE A 334 1.94 5.32 -8.23
C ILE A 334 1.17 5.42 -6.92
N THR A 335 -0.16 5.49 -6.97
CA THR A 335 -0.99 5.17 -5.80
C THR A 335 -1.51 3.75 -5.96
N THR A 336 -1.53 2.97 -4.88
CA THR A 336 -2.05 1.60 -4.93
C THR A 336 -2.63 1.19 -3.59
N HIS A 337 -3.69 0.39 -3.65
CA HIS A 337 -4.23 -0.37 -2.52
C HIS A 337 -3.99 -1.88 -2.68
N SER A 338 -3.35 -2.31 -3.78
CA SER A 338 -3.09 -3.72 -4.08
C SER A 338 -1.99 -4.32 -3.19
N PRO A 339 -2.32 -5.35 -2.38
CA PRO A 339 -1.33 -6.14 -1.66
C PRO A 339 -0.37 -6.86 -2.62
N THR A 340 -0.86 -7.29 -3.80
CA THR A 340 -0.05 -7.96 -4.83
C THR A 340 1.08 -7.10 -5.35
N LEU A 341 0.80 -5.82 -5.65
CA LEU A 341 1.83 -4.88 -6.09
C LEU A 341 2.79 -4.59 -4.93
N THR A 342 2.24 -4.29 -3.76
CA THR A 342 3.01 -3.93 -2.55
C THR A 342 4.00 -5.04 -2.16
N SER A 343 3.63 -6.32 -2.27
CA SER A 343 4.50 -7.43 -1.91
C SER A 343 5.70 -7.63 -2.83
N LYS A 344 5.68 -7.08 -4.07
CA LYS A 344 6.79 -7.24 -5.02
C LYS A 344 7.72 -6.03 -5.06
N VAL A 345 7.27 -4.89 -4.53
CA VAL A 345 7.99 -3.62 -4.60
C VAL A 345 9.02 -3.54 -3.46
N PRO A 346 10.29 -3.17 -3.74
CA PRO A 346 11.28 -2.92 -2.69
C PRO A 346 10.81 -1.84 -1.70
N LEU A 347 11.07 -2.02 -0.41
CA LEU A 347 10.65 -1.08 0.65
C LEU A 347 11.18 0.34 0.44
N LYS A 348 12.30 0.48 -0.27
CA LYS A 348 12.84 1.79 -0.64
C LYS A 348 11.92 2.60 -1.54
N ASN A 349 11.02 1.98 -2.30
CA ASN A 349 10.10 2.65 -3.22
C ASN A 349 8.72 2.90 -2.58
N LEU A 350 8.39 2.22 -1.48
CA LEU A 350 7.11 2.34 -0.79
C LEU A 350 7.09 3.51 0.19
N ILE A 351 5.99 4.26 0.16
CA ILE A 351 5.66 5.36 1.07
C ILE A 351 4.26 5.07 1.62
N LEU A 352 4.18 4.70 2.89
CA LEU A 352 2.92 4.49 3.58
C LEU A 352 2.36 5.83 4.05
N LEU A 353 1.12 6.14 3.68
CA LEU A 353 0.36 7.25 4.22
C LEU A 353 -0.59 6.73 5.30
N ASP A 354 -0.35 7.15 6.55
CA ASP A 354 -1.13 6.78 7.73
C ASP A 354 -1.08 7.93 8.75
N GLY A 355 -1.89 8.97 8.50
CA GLY A 355 -1.82 10.28 9.17
C GLY A 355 -0.58 11.11 8.79
N GLN A 356 0.58 10.45 8.66
CA GLN A 356 1.84 10.99 8.16
C GLN A 356 2.38 10.12 7.02
N ALA A 357 3.46 10.59 6.37
CA ALA A 357 4.12 9.85 5.29
C ALA A 357 5.37 9.12 5.78
N PHE A 358 5.35 7.79 5.68
CA PHE A 358 6.40 6.88 6.12
C PHE A 358 7.06 6.18 4.93
N ARG A 359 8.27 6.59 4.55
CA ARG A 359 9.05 5.86 3.55
C ARG A 359 9.67 4.61 4.18
N LEU A 360 9.13 3.42 3.91
CA LEU A 360 9.40 2.17 4.64
C LEU A 360 10.89 1.80 4.80
N SER A 361 11.76 2.19 3.87
CA SER A 361 13.20 1.97 4.03
C SER A 361 13.89 2.86 5.08
N LYS A 362 13.30 4.01 5.47
CA LYS A 362 13.88 4.95 6.46
C LYS A 362 13.71 4.44 7.89
N GLN A 363 12.73 3.57 8.14
CA GLN A 363 12.51 2.85 9.40
C GLN A 363 13.73 2.00 9.81
N PHE A 364 14.68 1.76 8.89
CA PHE A 364 15.88 0.96 9.09
C PHE A 364 17.18 1.76 8.92
N LYS A 365 17.12 3.10 8.87
CA LYS A 365 18.29 3.97 8.64
C LYS A 365 18.55 4.90 9.80
N ASP A 366 19.84 5.15 10.09
CA ASP A 366 20.31 6.12 11.07
C ASP A 366 19.65 5.89 12.45
N ARG A 367 19.75 4.65 12.93
CA ARG A 367 19.13 4.16 14.19
C ARG A 367 20.13 3.62 15.20
N VAL A 368 21.43 3.68 14.91
CA VAL A 368 22.47 3.20 15.84
C VAL A 368 22.45 3.98 17.15
N SER A 369 22.09 5.27 17.10
CA SER A 369 21.91 6.13 18.28
C SER A 369 20.74 5.72 19.19
N GLU A 370 19.87 4.80 18.76
CA GLU A 370 18.82 4.23 19.62
C GLU A 370 19.36 3.14 20.55
N GLU A 371 20.58 2.66 20.32
CA GLU A 371 21.28 1.68 21.16
C GLU A 371 20.53 0.37 21.46
N ILE A 372 19.60 -0.03 20.59
CA ILE A 372 18.79 -1.24 20.75
C ILE A 372 19.67 -2.49 20.83
N VAL A 373 19.49 -3.30 21.87
CA VAL A 373 20.20 -4.56 22.10
C VAL A 373 19.46 -5.72 21.41
N GLU A 374 20.12 -6.46 20.53
CA GLU A 374 19.52 -7.59 19.80
C GLU A 374 19.71 -8.94 20.54
N ASP A 375 20.80 -9.06 21.28
CA ASP A 375 21.11 -10.22 22.12
C ASP A 375 21.43 -9.73 23.53
N THR A 376 20.47 -9.87 24.44
CA THR A 376 20.58 -9.41 25.83
C THR A 376 21.54 -10.25 26.66
N VAL A 377 21.87 -11.47 26.23
CA VAL A 377 22.83 -12.33 26.94
C VAL A 377 24.25 -11.84 26.67
N LYS A 378 24.52 -11.41 25.44
CA LYS A 378 25.85 -10.91 25.01
C LYS A 378 25.97 -9.39 25.00
N ASP A 379 24.92 -8.68 25.42
CA ASP A 379 24.79 -7.22 25.35
C ASP A 379 25.13 -6.65 23.96
N LYS A 380 24.66 -7.33 22.90
CA LYS A 380 25.03 -6.97 21.52
C LYS A 380 24.07 -5.94 20.94
N LYS A 381 24.52 -4.69 20.83
CA LYS A 381 23.78 -3.59 20.18
C LYS A 381 23.65 -3.77 18.66
N LEU A 382 22.53 -3.29 18.10
CA LEU A 382 22.28 -3.27 16.66
C LEU A 382 23.18 -2.26 15.94
N THR A 383 23.91 -2.75 14.93
CA THR A 383 24.68 -1.88 14.03
C THR A 383 23.88 -1.47 12.79
N SER A 384 24.38 -0.49 12.04
CA SER A 384 23.84 -0.13 10.72
C SER A 384 23.79 -1.32 9.73
N ALA A 385 24.70 -2.29 9.86
CA ALA A 385 24.69 -3.51 9.05
C ALA A 385 23.53 -4.43 9.47
N ASN A 386 23.26 -4.57 10.77
CA ASN A 386 22.13 -5.36 11.27
C ASN A 386 20.79 -4.78 10.79
N PHE A 387 20.55 -3.47 10.93
CA PHE A 387 19.31 -2.86 10.42
C PHE A 387 19.13 -3.06 8.91
N ARG A 388 20.22 -2.92 8.13
CA ARG A 388 20.19 -3.18 6.69
C ARG A 388 19.85 -4.64 6.38
N PHE A 389 20.35 -5.57 7.18
CA PHE A 389 20.03 -6.99 7.06
C PHE A 389 18.56 -7.27 7.41
N ARG A 390 18.04 -6.73 8.53
CA ARG A 390 16.62 -6.85 8.92
C ARG A 390 15.69 -6.28 7.86
N ARG A 391 16.03 -5.16 7.23
CA ARG A 391 15.28 -4.63 6.08
C ARG A 391 15.20 -5.62 4.92
N LYS A 392 16.34 -6.24 4.53
CA LYS A 392 16.38 -7.24 3.46
C LYS A 392 15.60 -8.51 3.81
N GLN A 393 15.59 -8.90 5.09
CA GLN A 393 14.76 -10.01 5.56
C GLN A 393 13.28 -9.67 5.43
N LEU A 394 12.85 -8.47 5.85
CA LEU A 394 11.48 -8.01 5.69
C LEU A 394 11.06 -8.01 4.21
N GLU A 395 11.90 -7.50 3.30
CA GLU A 395 11.66 -7.55 1.85
C GLU A 395 11.48 -8.97 1.29
N ARG A 396 12.07 -9.98 1.94
CA ARG A 396 11.88 -11.39 1.57
C ARG A 396 10.64 -12.02 2.21
N TYR A 397 10.27 -11.58 3.41
CA TYR A 397 9.14 -12.12 4.13
C TYR A 397 7.81 -11.53 3.68
N ILE A 398 7.77 -10.28 3.24
CA ILE A 398 6.53 -9.67 2.76
C ILE A 398 6.05 -10.41 1.51
N ASP A 399 4.94 -11.12 1.65
CA ASP A 399 4.14 -11.69 0.58
C ASP A 399 2.78 -10.97 0.50
N VAL A 400 1.89 -11.44 -0.37
CA VAL A 400 0.58 -10.81 -0.59
C VAL A 400 -0.23 -10.76 0.71
N THR A 401 -0.23 -11.81 1.53
CA THR A 401 -1.00 -11.85 2.77
C THR A 401 -0.38 -10.94 3.82
N LYS A 402 0.93 -11.04 4.08
CA LYS A 402 1.62 -10.21 5.08
C LYS A 402 1.61 -8.73 4.69
N SER A 403 1.62 -8.38 3.41
CA SER A 403 1.56 -6.97 2.99
C SER A 403 0.28 -6.24 3.43
N GLN A 404 -0.79 -6.99 3.76
CA GLN A 404 -2.02 -6.43 4.33
C GLN A 404 -1.78 -5.67 5.66
N LEU A 405 -0.71 -6.01 6.41
CA LEU A 405 -0.33 -5.30 7.64
C LEU A 405 -0.10 -3.79 7.40
N LEU A 406 0.30 -3.40 6.19
CA LEU A 406 0.53 -2.00 5.84
C LEU A 406 -0.78 -1.22 5.73
N PHE A 407 -1.91 -1.91 5.47
CA PHE A 407 -3.25 -1.34 5.33
C PHE A 407 -4.14 -1.57 6.57
N ALA A 408 -3.68 -2.33 7.56
CA ALA A 408 -4.42 -2.63 8.77
C ALA A 408 -4.40 -1.47 9.78
N LYS A 409 -5.39 -1.39 10.68
CA LYS A 409 -5.34 -0.44 11.82
C LYS A 409 -4.53 -0.98 12.99
N ALA A 410 -4.53 -2.30 13.16
CA ALA A 410 -3.79 -3.00 14.20
C ALA A 410 -3.21 -4.31 13.64
N VAL A 411 -2.14 -4.81 14.25
CA VAL A 411 -1.45 -6.02 13.78
C VAL A 411 -1.28 -7.03 14.92
N LEU A 412 -1.69 -8.27 14.67
CA LEU A 412 -1.48 -9.41 15.55
C LEU A 412 -0.46 -10.36 14.93
N PHE A 413 0.77 -10.37 15.43
CA PHE A 413 1.78 -11.32 15.00
C PHE A 413 1.68 -12.65 15.73
N VAL A 414 1.81 -13.74 14.98
CA VAL A 414 1.85 -15.11 15.50
C VAL A 414 3.00 -15.90 14.86
N GLU A 415 3.46 -16.97 15.53
CA GLU A 415 4.58 -17.76 15.03
C GLU A 415 4.25 -18.59 13.79
N GLY A 416 3.06 -19.20 13.73
CA GLY A 416 2.75 -20.21 12.72
C GLY A 416 1.28 -20.38 12.40
N ILE A 417 1.02 -21.35 11.51
CA ILE A 417 -0.33 -21.66 11.01
C ILE A 417 -1.25 -22.24 12.10
N SER A 418 -0.65 -22.85 13.13
CA SER A 418 -1.42 -23.44 14.25
C SER A 418 -2.09 -22.35 15.08
N GLU A 419 -1.33 -21.33 15.45
CA GLU A 419 -1.80 -20.13 16.13
C GLU A 419 -2.83 -19.40 15.26
N GLU A 420 -2.55 -19.23 13.96
CA GLU A 420 -3.43 -18.55 13.01
C GLU A 420 -4.84 -19.18 12.95
N LEU A 421 -4.91 -20.52 12.81
CA LEU A 421 -6.18 -21.26 12.78
C LEU A 421 -6.94 -21.19 14.12
N LEU A 422 -6.22 -21.37 15.23
CA LEU A 422 -6.84 -21.41 16.55
C LEU A 422 -7.33 -20.02 17.01
N ILE A 423 -6.54 -18.97 16.78
CA ILE A 423 -6.91 -17.60 17.13
C ILE A 423 -8.14 -17.15 16.35
N THR A 424 -8.23 -17.50 15.06
CA THR A 424 -9.42 -17.23 14.24
C THR A 424 -10.67 -17.89 14.85
N ALA A 425 -10.56 -19.16 15.28
CA ALA A 425 -11.65 -19.85 15.97
C ALA A 425 -11.97 -19.23 17.35
N PHE A 426 -10.96 -18.83 18.12
CA PHE A 426 -11.14 -18.19 19.43
C PHE A 426 -11.85 -16.84 19.32
N ALA A 427 -11.52 -16.05 18.31
CA ALA A 427 -12.18 -14.79 18.00
C ALA A 427 -13.68 -15.04 17.73
N ALA A 428 -14.01 -16.03 16.90
CA ALA A 428 -15.40 -16.44 16.62
C ALA A 428 -16.17 -16.92 17.88
N VAL A 429 -15.51 -17.65 18.78
CA VAL A 429 -16.09 -18.05 20.07
C VAL A 429 -16.49 -16.80 20.87
N LYS A 430 -15.64 -15.77 20.95
CA LYS A 430 -15.93 -14.53 21.68
C LYS A 430 -16.84 -13.54 20.95
N LYS A 431 -17.43 -13.91 19.81
CA LYS A 431 -18.15 -12.98 18.91
C LYS A 431 -17.30 -11.75 18.59
N TYR A 432 -16.00 -11.98 18.44
CA TYR A 432 -15.02 -10.95 18.13
C TYR A 432 -14.53 -11.20 16.71
N ARG A 433 -14.89 -10.32 15.78
CA ARG A 433 -14.43 -10.39 14.39
C ARG A 433 -13.25 -9.45 14.26
N LEU A 434 -12.09 -9.96 13.85
CA LEU A 434 -10.87 -9.16 13.71
C LEU A 434 -11.07 -8.06 12.65
N GLU A 435 -11.87 -8.35 11.64
CA GLU A 435 -12.18 -7.48 10.51
C GLU A 435 -12.93 -6.21 10.94
N ASP A 436 -13.83 -6.32 11.94
CA ASP A 436 -14.61 -5.18 12.45
C ASP A 436 -13.69 -4.11 13.08
N TYR A 437 -12.49 -4.50 13.52
CA TYR A 437 -11.47 -3.62 14.10
C TYR A 437 -10.29 -3.38 13.14
N ARG A 438 -10.38 -3.89 11.89
CA ARG A 438 -9.31 -3.86 10.88
C ARG A 438 -7.97 -4.39 11.42
N ILE A 439 -8.03 -5.48 12.19
CA ILE A 439 -6.85 -6.16 12.72
C ILE A 439 -6.37 -7.19 11.72
N GLU A 440 -5.10 -7.07 11.31
CA GLU A 440 -4.46 -8.07 10.47
C GLU A 440 -3.74 -9.12 11.32
N LEU A 441 -4.09 -10.39 11.11
CA LEU A 441 -3.44 -11.54 11.74
C LEU A 441 -2.27 -12.01 10.87
N VAL A 442 -1.05 -11.70 11.30
CA VAL A 442 0.16 -11.96 10.53
C VAL A 442 0.91 -13.17 11.08
N ASN A 443 0.87 -14.27 10.35
CA ASN A 443 1.72 -15.42 10.57
C ASN A 443 3.14 -15.17 10.04
N VAL A 444 4.12 -15.13 10.94
CA VAL A 444 5.53 -14.85 10.61
C VAL A 444 6.25 -16.06 10.02
N GLY A 445 5.72 -17.28 10.18
CA GLY A 445 6.33 -18.51 9.70
C GLY A 445 7.59 -18.90 10.48
N GLY A 446 7.62 -18.57 11.78
CA GLY A 446 8.71 -18.83 12.70
C GLY A 446 8.77 -17.80 13.83
N THR A 447 9.93 -17.69 14.47
CA THR A 447 10.14 -16.90 15.70
C THR A 447 10.87 -15.57 15.44
N SER A 448 11.11 -15.22 14.17
CA SER A 448 11.86 -14.03 13.77
C SER A 448 10.94 -12.81 13.56
N PHE A 449 10.48 -12.22 14.67
CA PHE A 449 9.63 -11.01 14.65
C PHE A 449 10.41 -9.71 14.35
N TYR A 450 11.72 -9.68 14.59
CA TYR A 450 12.57 -8.49 14.51
C TYR A 450 12.40 -7.66 13.23
N PRO A 451 12.39 -8.25 12.01
CA PRO A 451 12.22 -7.48 10.78
C PRO A 451 10.93 -6.68 10.73
N PHE A 452 9.85 -7.21 11.33
CA PHE A 452 8.54 -6.56 11.37
C PHE A 452 8.47 -5.50 12.48
N ILE A 453 9.01 -5.78 13.67
CA ILE A 453 9.03 -4.83 14.81
C ILE A 453 9.66 -3.50 14.39
N HIS A 454 10.73 -3.55 13.59
CA HIS A 454 11.44 -2.36 13.14
C HIS A 454 10.63 -1.41 12.22
N LEU A 455 9.48 -1.82 11.70
CA LEU A 455 8.54 -0.91 11.04
C LEU A 455 7.83 0.02 12.02
N PHE A 456 7.57 -0.48 13.23
CA PHE A 456 6.71 0.15 14.23
C PHE A 456 7.51 0.80 15.35
N ASN A 457 8.74 0.35 15.60
CA ASN A 457 9.56 0.85 16.69
C ASN A 457 10.60 1.89 16.22
N SER A 458 10.67 3.05 16.89
CA SER A 458 11.80 4.02 16.84
C SER A 458 11.53 5.19 17.79
N ASN A 459 12.57 5.75 18.39
CA ASN A 459 12.46 6.96 19.21
C ASN A 459 12.13 8.22 18.38
N GLN A 460 12.30 8.15 17.06
CA GLN A 460 11.94 9.24 16.15
C GLN A 460 10.52 9.01 15.59
N PRO A 461 9.55 9.92 15.81
CA PRO A 461 8.18 9.74 15.34
C PRO A 461 8.08 9.48 13.83
N SER A 462 8.92 10.14 13.01
CA SER A 462 8.94 9.97 11.55
C SER A 462 9.45 8.60 11.07
N LYS A 463 9.99 7.77 11.97
CA LYS A 463 10.50 6.41 11.70
C LYS A 463 9.70 5.32 12.43
N SER A 464 8.59 5.65 13.08
CA SER A 464 7.77 4.72 13.85
C SER A 464 6.34 4.79 13.34
N ILE A 465 5.89 3.73 12.66
CA ILE A 465 4.47 3.63 12.25
C ILE A 465 3.65 3.39 13.52
N ASN A 466 2.76 4.32 13.85
CA ASN A 466 2.07 4.32 15.13
C ASN A 466 0.77 3.48 15.09
N LYS A 467 0.92 2.15 15.00
CA LYS A 467 -0.20 1.20 15.04
C LYS A 467 -0.12 0.33 16.30
N PRO A 468 -1.25 -0.06 16.91
CA PRO A 468 -1.25 -1.09 17.95
C PRO A 468 -0.76 -2.43 17.37
N VAL A 469 0.23 -3.03 18.04
CA VAL A 469 0.83 -4.31 17.66
C VAL A 469 0.84 -5.25 18.85
N SER A 470 0.36 -6.47 18.65
CA SER A 470 0.46 -7.56 19.61
C SER A 470 1.31 -8.67 19.03
N ILE A 471 2.26 -9.21 19.80
CA ILE A 471 3.10 -10.34 19.40
C ILE A 471 2.78 -11.52 20.31
N LEU A 472 2.25 -12.60 19.73
CA LEU A 472 2.06 -13.88 20.41
C LEU A 472 3.21 -14.82 20.03
N THR A 473 3.92 -15.29 21.05
CA THR A 473 5.06 -16.19 20.89
C THR A 473 5.12 -17.15 22.07
N ASP A 474 5.65 -18.33 21.82
CA ASP A 474 5.94 -19.31 22.85
C ASP A 474 7.20 -18.89 23.62
N ASN A 475 7.36 -19.35 24.86
CA ASN A 475 8.63 -19.19 25.58
C ASN A 475 9.51 -20.44 25.46
N ASP A 476 8.93 -21.56 25.02
CA ASP A 476 9.63 -22.84 24.84
C ASP A 476 10.37 -23.32 26.11
N LYS A 477 9.87 -22.98 27.31
CA LYS A 477 10.45 -23.42 28.59
C LYS A 477 10.69 -24.93 28.60
N PHE A 478 11.86 -25.34 29.04
CA PHE A 478 12.31 -26.75 29.06
C PHE A 478 12.08 -27.50 27.73
N PRO A 479 12.88 -27.21 26.68
CA PRO A 479 12.75 -27.85 25.36
C PRO A 479 12.89 -29.38 25.39
N GLU A 480 13.64 -29.89 26.37
CA GLU A 480 13.84 -31.33 26.59
C GLU A 480 12.55 -32.09 26.88
N SER A 481 11.49 -31.42 27.29
CA SER A 481 10.14 -31.98 27.38
C SER A 481 9.66 -32.68 26.10
N LYS A 482 10.28 -32.45 24.93
CA LYS A 482 9.98 -33.13 23.66
C LYS A 482 10.64 -34.51 23.53
N LYS A 483 11.57 -34.88 24.41
CA LYS A 483 12.24 -36.19 24.43
C LYS A 483 11.24 -37.32 24.69
N LYS A 484 11.57 -38.52 24.18
CA LYS A 484 10.72 -39.72 24.29
C LYS A 484 10.44 -40.12 25.74
N GLU A 485 11.36 -39.80 26.66
CA GLU A 485 11.21 -40.06 28.09
C GLU A 485 9.99 -39.38 28.71
N PHE A 486 9.57 -38.23 28.17
CA PHE A 486 8.38 -37.46 28.60
C PHE A 486 7.16 -37.73 27.70
N SER A 487 7.10 -38.92 27.09
CA SER A 487 5.91 -39.34 26.34
C SER A 487 4.76 -39.68 27.28
N PHE A 488 3.51 -39.51 26.80
CA PHE A 488 2.31 -39.76 27.61
C PHE A 488 2.34 -41.11 28.34
N LYS A 489 2.83 -42.16 27.69
CA LYS A 489 2.93 -43.51 28.27
C LYS A 489 3.84 -43.52 29.51
N ASN A 490 5.01 -42.91 29.42
CA ASN A 490 5.97 -42.88 30.51
C ASN A 490 5.54 -41.96 31.66
N LEU A 491 4.69 -40.96 31.38
CA LEU A 491 4.19 -40.04 32.41
C LEU A 491 3.18 -40.69 33.36
N ILE A 492 2.55 -41.78 32.94
CA ILE A 492 1.57 -42.54 33.74
C ILE A 492 2.16 -43.80 34.37
N GLU A 493 3.43 -44.10 34.10
CA GLU A 493 4.17 -45.21 34.70
C GLU A 493 4.81 -44.78 36.03
N ASP A 494 5.34 -45.75 36.80
CA ASP A 494 6.13 -45.51 38.03
C ASP A 494 5.52 -44.50 39.01
N ASN A 495 4.21 -44.64 39.30
CA ASN A 495 3.45 -43.73 40.16
C ASN A 495 3.59 -42.25 39.76
N TYR A 496 3.61 -41.96 38.46
CA TYR A 496 3.70 -40.60 37.91
C TYR A 496 5.01 -39.86 38.23
N ALA A 497 6.09 -40.57 38.59
CA ALA A 497 7.37 -39.93 38.92
C ALA A 497 7.91 -39.03 37.80
N LYS A 498 7.76 -39.44 36.53
CA LYS A 498 8.17 -38.63 35.37
C LYS A 498 7.27 -37.42 35.12
N LEU A 499 6.00 -37.46 35.57
CA LEU A 499 5.11 -36.30 35.54
C LEU A 499 5.54 -35.26 36.55
N ASP A 500 5.89 -35.69 37.77
CA ASP A 500 6.43 -34.81 38.81
C ASP A 500 7.74 -34.16 38.39
N GLU A 501 8.67 -34.96 37.82
CA GLU A 501 9.93 -34.46 37.26
C GLU A 501 9.68 -33.42 36.16
N LEU A 502 8.70 -33.66 35.29
CA LEU A 502 8.39 -32.76 34.18
C LEU A 502 7.74 -31.44 34.64
N ASP A 503 6.79 -31.46 35.57
CA ASP A 503 6.23 -30.22 36.14
C ASP A 503 7.34 -29.41 36.81
N ALA A 504 8.11 -30.03 37.71
CA ALA A 504 9.20 -29.37 38.42
C ALA A 504 10.23 -28.75 37.46
N SER A 505 10.63 -29.48 36.41
CA SER A 505 11.56 -28.99 35.39
C SER A 505 10.99 -27.85 34.56
N ILE A 506 9.69 -27.85 34.25
CA ILE A 506 9.03 -26.74 33.53
C ILE A 506 8.96 -25.50 34.42
N GLN A 507 8.61 -25.64 35.70
CA GLN A 507 8.54 -24.52 36.64
C GLN A 507 9.91 -23.90 36.92
N ALA A 508 10.94 -24.74 37.07
CA ALA A 508 12.32 -24.30 37.32
C ALA A 508 13.03 -23.74 36.09
N ALA A 509 12.53 -23.99 34.87
CA ALA A 509 13.19 -23.55 33.65
C ALA A 509 13.13 -22.02 33.45
N ASP A 510 14.28 -21.47 33.10
CA ASP A 510 14.44 -20.06 32.74
C ASP A 510 13.64 -19.69 31.49
N VAL A 511 13.25 -18.41 31.44
CA VAL A 511 12.64 -17.81 30.25
C VAL A 511 13.65 -17.79 29.11
N SER A 512 13.23 -18.18 27.91
CA SER A 512 14.06 -18.11 26.72
C SER A 512 14.55 -16.69 26.48
N SER A 513 15.85 -16.56 26.15
CA SER A 513 16.46 -15.26 25.81
C SER A 513 15.75 -14.56 24.65
N ARG A 514 14.94 -15.28 23.86
CA ARG A 514 14.06 -14.72 22.82
C ARG A 514 13.13 -13.65 23.37
N ILE A 515 12.54 -13.84 24.56
CA ILE A 515 11.56 -12.89 25.11
C ILE A 515 12.25 -11.56 25.49
N PRO A 516 13.34 -11.55 26.29
CA PRO A 516 14.13 -10.35 26.53
C PRO A 516 14.62 -9.66 25.25
N ASN A 517 15.08 -10.43 24.25
CA ASN A 517 15.55 -9.88 22.98
C ASN A 517 14.42 -9.14 22.22
N ILE A 518 13.21 -9.71 22.19
CA ILE A 518 12.05 -9.04 21.57
C ILE A 518 11.65 -7.79 22.37
N VAL A 519 11.63 -7.87 23.70
CA VAL A 519 11.33 -6.72 24.57
C VAL A 519 12.33 -5.58 24.33
N SER A 520 13.61 -5.88 24.23
CA SER A 520 14.63 -4.91 23.86
C SER A 520 14.39 -4.33 22.46
N ALA A 521 14.07 -5.19 21.49
CA ALA A 521 13.75 -4.76 20.13
C ALA A 521 12.49 -3.88 20.04
N ILE A 522 11.54 -3.99 20.97
CA ILE A 522 10.37 -3.10 21.08
C ILE A 522 10.80 -1.67 21.43
N ASN A 523 11.92 -1.50 22.13
CA ASN A 523 12.50 -0.21 22.49
C ASN A 523 11.50 0.70 23.22
N GLY A 524 10.81 0.14 24.22
CA GLY A 524 9.90 0.90 25.10
C GLY A 524 8.64 1.46 24.44
N LYS A 525 8.25 0.99 23.24
CA LYS A 525 7.04 1.46 22.55
C LYS A 525 5.76 0.86 23.10
N ASP A 526 4.92 1.69 23.73
CA ASP A 526 3.64 1.28 24.35
C ASP A 526 2.62 0.67 23.38
N THR A 527 2.68 1.07 22.11
CA THR A 527 1.82 0.52 21.07
C THR A 527 2.14 -0.93 20.73
N ILE A 528 3.35 -1.40 21.02
CA ILE A 528 3.81 -2.76 20.74
C ILE A 528 3.88 -3.55 22.05
N LYS A 529 3.12 -4.64 22.16
CA LYS A 529 3.15 -5.52 23.34
C LYS A 529 3.39 -6.97 22.95
N ILE A 530 4.27 -7.62 23.71
CA ILE A 530 4.51 -9.05 23.64
C ILE A 530 3.67 -9.78 24.68
N PHE A 531 3.08 -10.90 24.27
CA PHE A 531 2.26 -11.77 25.10
C PHE A 531 2.83 -13.19 24.98
N PRO A 532 3.81 -13.55 25.82
CA PRO A 532 4.39 -14.89 25.77
C PRO A 532 3.45 -15.92 26.40
N ALA A 533 3.37 -17.10 25.80
CA ALA A 533 2.93 -18.32 26.50
C ALA A 533 4.03 -18.77 27.47
N GLU A 534 3.71 -19.34 28.63
CA GLU A 534 4.73 -19.80 29.58
C GLU A 534 5.59 -20.93 29.00
N LYS A 535 4.97 -21.78 28.16
CA LYS A 535 5.64 -22.90 27.50
C LYS A 535 5.36 -22.92 25.99
N THR A 536 4.25 -23.54 25.57
CA THR A 536 3.75 -23.52 24.20
C THR A 536 2.26 -23.25 24.17
N LEU A 537 1.71 -22.86 23.01
CA LEU A 537 0.27 -22.70 22.80
C LEU A 537 -0.55 -23.89 23.31
N GLU A 538 -0.13 -25.13 23.00
CA GLU A 538 -0.88 -26.33 23.37
C GLU A 538 -0.89 -26.57 24.87
N TYR A 539 0.23 -26.31 25.55
CA TYR A 539 0.33 -26.41 27.00
C TYR A 539 -0.59 -25.38 27.67
N GLU A 540 -0.53 -24.11 27.24
CA GLU A 540 -1.41 -23.04 27.73
C GLU A 540 -2.89 -23.35 27.48
N LEU A 541 -3.20 -23.95 26.34
CA LEU A 541 -4.55 -24.36 25.99
C LEU A 541 -5.07 -25.47 26.91
N ALA A 542 -4.23 -26.47 27.20
CA ALA A 542 -4.56 -27.51 28.16
C ALA A 542 -4.79 -26.91 29.55
N LEU A 543 -3.83 -26.12 30.05
CA LEU A 543 -3.86 -25.50 31.37
C LEU A 543 -5.10 -24.61 31.58
N ALA A 544 -5.42 -23.77 30.60
CA ALA A 544 -6.59 -22.90 30.68
C ALA A 544 -7.92 -23.67 30.75
N ASN A 545 -7.95 -24.94 30.38
CA ASN A 545 -9.14 -25.78 30.30
C ASN A 545 -9.16 -26.94 31.30
N ILE A 546 -8.28 -26.93 32.33
CA ILE A 546 -8.40 -27.80 33.49
C ILE A 546 -9.12 -27.04 34.62
N PRO A 547 -10.39 -27.34 34.91
CA PRO A 547 -11.08 -26.78 36.08
C PRO A 547 -10.57 -27.43 37.38
N ASN A 548 -10.97 -26.89 38.52
CA ASN A 548 -10.58 -27.41 39.84
C ASN A 548 -11.41 -28.62 40.29
N THR A 549 -12.55 -28.90 39.64
CA THR A 549 -13.41 -30.05 39.97
C THR A 549 -13.37 -31.15 38.90
N ARG A 550 -13.51 -32.40 39.33
CA ARG A 550 -13.61 -33.58 38.44
C ARG A 550 -14.78 -33.45 37.46
N GLU A 551 -15.97 -33.13 37.96
CA GLU A 551 -17.16 -32.93 37.12
C GLU A 551 -16.95 -31.79 36.11
N GLY A 552 -16.26 -30.73 36.54
CA GLY A 552 -15.83 -29.65 35.66
C GLY A 552 -15.00 -30.18 34.50
N LEU A 553 -14.03 -31.06 34.77
CA LEU A 553 -13.11 -31.58 33.76
C LEU A 553 -13.84 -32.42 32.72
N GLU A 554 -14.70 -33.33 33.16
CA GLU A 554 -15.53 -34.14 32.26
C GLU A 554 -16.50 -33.27 31.44
N SER A 555 -16.98 -32.17 32.04
CA SER A 555 -17.85 -31.22 31.36
C SER A 555 -17.12 -30.26 30.41
N ASN A 556 -15.79 -30.14 30.50
CA ASN A 556 -15.00 -29.19 29.73
C ASN A 556 -15.01 -29.51 28.22
N PHE A 557 -15.09 -28.46 27.40
CA PHE A 557 -15.19 -28.59 25.95
C PHE A 557 -13.97 -29.27 25.30
N LEU A 558 -12.76 -28.88 25.71
CA LEU A 558 -11.52 -29.44 25.18
C LEU A 558 -11.35 -30.89 25.63
N PHE A 559 -11.65 -31.19 26.89
CA PHE A 559 -11.57 -32.55 27.41
C PHE A 559 -12.55 -33.48 26.71
N LYS A 560 -13.81 -33.07 26.49
CA LYS A 560 -14.80 -33.82 25.69
C LYS A 560 -14.32 -34.09 24.26
N TYR A 561 -13.68 -33.10 23.63
CA TYR A 561 -13.08 -33.30 22.33
C TYR A 561 -11.97 -34.37 22.38
N MET A 562 -11.09 -34.30 23.37
CA MET A 562 -10.01 -35.28 23.55
C MET A 562 -10.54 -36.69 23.84
N ASN A 563 -11.55 -36.83 24.70
CA ASN A 563 -12.21 -38.10 24.98
C ASN A 563 -12.81 -38.72 23.72
N LYS A 564 -13.39 -37.90 22.84
CA LYS A 564 -13.93 -38.37 21.56
C LYS A 564 -12.85 -38.91 20.61
N ILE A 565 -11.66 -38.28 20.58
CA ILE A 565 -10.62 -38.65 19.60
C ILE A 565 -9.60 -39.66 20.14
N ARG A 566 -9.41 -39.71 21.47
CA ARG A 566 -8.43 -40.56 22.16
C ARG A 566 -8.98 -40.98 23.53
N PRO A 567 -10.04 -41.82 23.57
CA PRO A 567 -10.73 -42.18 24.81
C PRO A 567 -9.80 -42.82 25.84
N GLU A 568 -8.92 -43.74 25.44
CA GLU A 568 -7.97 -44.41 26.34
C GLU A 568 -7.07 -43.43 27.12
N LYS A 569 -6.62 -42.35 26.46
CA LYS A 569 -5.80 -41.32 27.12
C LYS A 569 -6.63 -40.43 28.03
N ALA A 570 -7.88 -40.14 27.66
CA ALA A 570 -8.78 -39.36 28.49
C ALA A 570 -9.14 -40.12 29.78
N GLU A 571 -9.40 -41.43 29.67
CA GLU A 571 -9.64 -42.32 30.81
C GLU A 571 -8.42 -42.34 31.75
N ALA A 572 -7.21 -42.50 31.22
CA ALA A 572 -5.99 -42.43 32.04
C ALA A 572 -5.82 -41.09 32.79
N ILE A 573 -6.24 -39.97 32.19
CA ILE A 573 -6.24 -38.66 32.86
C ILE A 573 -7.26 -38.61 34.00
N LEU A 574 -8.47 -39.16 33.79
CA LEU A 574 -9.48 -39.25 34.85
C LEU A 574 -9.01 -40.13 36.01
N THR A 575 -8.35 -41.24 35.72
CA THR A 575 -7.76 -42.12 36.74
C THR A 575 -6.73 -41.38 37.59
N TYR A 576 -5.87 -40.55 36.97
CA TYR A 576 -4.93 -39.71 37.70
C TYR A 576 -5.65 -38.70 38.60
N VAL A 577 -6.64 -37.97 38.05
CA VAL A 577 -7.43 -36.97 38.80
C VAL A 577 -8.11 -37.62 39.99
N ASP A 578 -8.73 -38.79 39.80
CA ASP A 578 -9.41 -39.54 40.86
C ASP A 578 -8.45 -40.01 41.96
N SER A 579 -7.18 -40.26 41.63
CA SER A 579 -6.17 -40.65 42.61
C SER A 579 -5.65 -39.51 43.47
N VAL A 580 -5.81 -38.26 43.04
CA VAL A 580 -5.20 -37.09 43.69
C VAL A 580 -6.21 -36.05 44.19
N ILE A 581 -7.44 -36.06 43.68
CA ILE A 581 -8.46 -35.06 44.03
C ILE A 581 -9.00 -35.29 45.44
N ASP A 582 -9.02 -34.23 46.25
CA ASP A 582 -9.68 -34.20 47.56
C ASP A 582 -10.62 -32.98 47.59
N GLY A 583 -11.83 -33.16 47.03
CA GLY A 583 -12.79 -32.09 46.78
C GLY A 583 -12.43 -31.23 45.56
N GLU A 584 -11.34 -30.48 45.63
CA GLU A 584 -10.83 -29.63 44.55
C GLU A 584 -9.34 -29.92 44.25
N LEU A 585 -8.94 -29.80 42.99
CA LEU A 585 -7.56 -29.91 42.56
C LEU A 585 -6.78 -28.65 42.97
N SER A 586 -5.62 -28.85 43.60
CA SER A 586 -4.66 -27.77 43.84
C SER A 586 -4.07 -27.25 42.53
N GLU A 587 -3.49 -26.04 42.52
CA GLU A 587 -2.87 -25.48 41.32
C GLU A 587 -1.79 -26.41 40.74
N GLU A 588 -1.02 -27.09 41.58
CA GLU A 588 -0.04 -28.09 41.15
C GLU A 588 -0.70 -29.29 40.47
N GLN A 589 -1.77 -29.82 41.05
CA GLN A 589 -2.50 -30.95 40.46
C GLN A 589 -3.18 -30.54 39.14
N GLN A 590 -3.66 -29.31 39.03
CA GLN A 590 -4.18 -28.76 37.76
C GLN A 590 -3.09 -28.68 36.69
N ARG A 591 -1.88 -28.22 37.04
CA ARG A 591 -0.74 -28.19 36.11
C ARG A 591 -0.34 -29.59 35.65
N LYS A 592 -0.23 -30.56 36.56
CA LYS A 592 0.09 -31.95 36.22
C LYS A 592 -0.99 -32.58 35.33
N THR A 593 -2.27 -32.35 35.63
CA THR A 593 -3.39 -32.76 34.78
C THR A 593 -3.31 -32.11 33.39
N ALA A 594 -2.94 -30.82 33.33
CA ALA A 594 -2.75 -30.11 32.07
C ALA A 594 -1.58 -30.67 31.25
N ILE A 595 -0.49 -31.09 31.90
CA ILE A 595 0.64 -31.77 31.23
C ILE A 595 0.17 -33.08 30.59
N LEU A 596 -0.59 -33.90 31.31
CA LEU A 596 -1.13 -35.14 30.76
C LEU A 596 -2.06 -34.85 29.57
N LEU A 597 -2.97 -33.88 29.70
CA LEU A 597 -3.85 -33.46 28.61
C LEU A 597 -3.05 -32.95 27.40
N TRP A 598 -2.06 -32.08 27.61
CA TRP A 598 -1.18 -31.59 26.56
C TRP A 598 -0.45 -32.73 25.82
N LYS A 599 0.09 -33.70 26.55
CA LYS A 599 0.78 -34.88 25.99
C LYS A 599 -0.16 -35.89 25.34
N SER A 600 -1.46 -35.73 25.54
CA SER A 600 -2.48 -36.53 24.88
C SER A 600 -2.78 -36.05 23.45
N PHE A 601 -2.48 -34.78 23.13
CA PHE A 601 -2.79 -34.18 21.82
C PHE A 601 -2.10 -34.92 20.67
N PRO A 602 -2.71 -34.95 19.47
CA PRO A 602 -2.04 -35.38 18.25
C PRO A 602 -0.95 -34.37 17.85
N SER A 603 -0.31 -34.56 16.68
CA SER A 603 0.70 -33.61 16.19
C SER A 603 0.13 -32.17 16.11
N LYS A 604 0.99 -31.17 16.36
CA LYS A 604 0.65 -29.74 16.42
C LYS A 604 -0.28 -29.28 15.29
N GLY A 605 0.07 -29.60 14.05
CA GLY A 605 -0.73 -29.26 12.87
C GLY A 605 -2.11 -29.93 12.85
N THR A 606 -2.15 -31.25 13.05
CA THR A 606 -3.39 -32.03 13.05
C THR A 606 -4.33 -31.61 14.18
N PHE A 607 -3.78 -31.35 15.37
CA PHE A 607 -4.55 -30.85 16.51
C PHE A 607 -5.18 -29.50 16.18
N SER A 608 -4.37 -28.52 15.77
CA SER A 608 -4.83 -27.14 15.54
C SER A 608 -5.89 -27.07 14.44
N GLN A 609 -5.71 -27.82 13.36
CA GLN A 609 -6.67 -27.89 12.25
C GLN A 609 -8.00 -28.54 12.69
N ASN A 610 -7.94 -29.72 13.32
CA ASN A 610 -9.17 -30.43 13.68
C ASN A 610 -9.91 -29.78 14.84
N PHE A 611 -9.18 -29.25 15.82
CA PHE A 611 -9.79 -28.59 16.97
C PHE A 611 -10.39 -27.22 16.61
N SER A 612 -9.75 -26.43 15.75
CA SER A 612 -10.34 -25.17 15.24
C SER A 612 -11.65 -25.43 14.49
N LEU A 613 -11.72 -26.45 13.63
CA LEU A 613 -12.96 -26.86 12.97
C LEU A 613 -14.01 -27.34 13.96
N TYR A 614 -13.61 -28.10 14.99
CA TYR A 614 -14.53 -28.56 16.04
C TYR A 614 -15.11 -27.40 16.85
N LEU A 615 -14.31 -26.38 17.18
CA LEU A 615 -14.77 -25.14 17.83
C LEU A 615 -15.79 -24.41 16.95
N LEU A 616 -15.48 -24.21 15.67
CA LEU A 616 -16.36 -23.50 14.73
C LEU A 616 -17.69 -24.22 14.50
N LYS A 617 -17.69 -25.56 14.44
CA LYS A 617 -18.93 -26.35 14.33
C LYS A 617 -19.79 -26.31 15.59
N ASN A 618 -19.20 -26.07 16.76
CA ASN A 618 -19.87 -26.14 18.06
C ASN A 618 -19.86 -24.80 18.83
N LEU A 619 -19.86 -23.67 18.13
CA LEU A 619 -19.70 -22.33 18.73
C LEU A 619 -20.63 -22.03 19.92
N LYS A 620 -21.90 -22.46 19.86
CA LYS A 620 -22.87 -22.24 20.95
C LYS A 620 -22.41 -22.88 22.26
N ARG A 621 -21.86 -24.10 22.18
CA ARG A 621 -21.36 -24.86 23.32
C ARG A 621 -19.99 -24.34 23.76
N ALA A 622 -19.08 -24.14 22.81
CA ALA A 622 -17.75 -23.60 23.06
C ALA A 622 -17.80 -22.25 23.82
N ARG A 623 -18.76 -21.39 23.50
CA ARG A 623 -18.96 -20.11 24.22
C ARG A 623 -19.15 -20.24 25.73
N LYS A 624 -19.74 -21.36 26.19
CA LYS A 624 -20.05 -21.60 27.60
C LYS A 624 -18.95 -22.42 28.29
N GLU A 625 -18.46 -23.44 27.60
CA GLU A 625 -17.64 -24.50 28.20
C GLU A 625 -16.14 -24.39 27.87
N PHE A 626 -15.73 -23.59 26.88
CA PHE A 626 -14.34 -23.47 26.46
C PHE A 626 -13.69 -22.17 26.97
N VAL A 627 -12.48 -22.30 27.51
CA VAL A 627 -11.71 -21.18 28.05
C VAL A 627 -10.53 -20.86 27.12
N ILE A 628 -10.48 -19.63 26.64
CA ILE A 628 -9.36 -19.13 25.83
C ILE A 628 -8.20 -18.74 26.77
N PRO A 629 -6.95 -19.16 26.47
CA PRO A 629 -5.77 -18.78 27.25
C PRO A 629 -5.68 -17.27 27.55
N LYS A 630 -5.22 -16.95 28.77
CA LYS A 630 -5.21 -15.57 29.29
C LYS A 630 -4.36 -14.63 28.44
N TYR A 631 -3.19 -15.09 27.98
CA TYR A 631 -2.27 -14.26 27.18
C TYR A 631 -2.87 -13.86 25.82
N ILE A 632 -3.60 -14.76 25.16
CA ILE A 632 -4.36 -14.48 23.91
C ILE A 632 -5.50 -13.49 24.18
N ARG A 633 -6.26 -13.67 25.28
CA ARG A 633 -7.34 -12.71 25.62
C ARG A 633 -6.79 -11.30 25.86
N LYS A 634 -5.64 -11.19 26.55
CA LYS A 634 -4.96 -9.91 26.78
C LYS A 634 -4.46 -9.29 25.47
N SER A 635 -3.91 -10.08 24.56
CA SER A 635 -3.41 -9.57 23.27
C SER A 635 -4.54 -9.01 22.40
N LEU A 636 -5.68 -9.69 22.33
CA LEU A 636 -6.86 -9.20 21.61
C LEU A 636 -7.44 -7.94 22.26
N LYS A 637 -7.41 -7.83 23.59
CA LYS A 637 -7.87 -6.62 24.30
C LYS A 637 -6.98 -5.41 23.99
N HIS A 638 -5.66 -5.59 23.87
CA HIS A 638 -4.73 -4.51 23.51
C HIS A 638 -5.03 -3.92 22.12
N LEU A 639 -5.46 -4.75 21.17
CA LEU A 639 -5.75 -4.32 19.79
C LEU A 639 -7.13 -3.69 19.58
N LYS A 640 -8.01 -3.72 20.61
CA LYS A 640 -9.33 -3.08 20.56
C LYS A 640 -9.30 -1.57 20.83
N GLY A 641 -8.21 -1.10 21.43
CA GLY A 641 -8.08 0.25 21.96
C GLY A 641 -7.87 1.32 20.89
#